data_AF-A0A847SFP6-F1
#
_entry.id   AF-A0A847SFP6-F1
#
_cell.length_a   1.000
_cell.length_b   1.000
_cell.length_c   1.000
_cell.angle_alpha   90.00
_cell.angle_beta   90.00
_cell.angle_gamma   90.00
#
_symmetry.space_group_name_H-M   'P 1'
#
loop_
_entity.id
_entity.type
_entity.pdbx_description
1 polymer ?
#
loop_
_entity_poly.entity_id
_entity_poly.type
_entity_poly.pdbx_seq_one_letter_code
_entity_poly.pdbx_strand_id
1 'polypeptide(L)'
;MAQNAPADTRVFWAEHFNTSDLPDGWKNVDSSHKQLNWIVTNQPYPGSFEYQQQAPPIASKSRGYHLQFQAGYFVDEDQPSWVKKKEYPDTWVQTSPINCAGKSSVILRFQHTFRYNSAFAAPGAALLAGVSTDGIHWTDFNVMNNVPAANDMFIPINQELNITKIAAHQPQVYIRFYWKGFYSWYWMIDDIELAEGYKKDLAITRLTSHTEEKNTFTKADELAITVKNSGIDAIKSAFTVRCNIDQRPPVTVTVPANKKGLQPGEELSIKFPATDLTDRPMHNVAFVLQYQEDEHRTNDSLRVHINANASHIGNVTGFQAAGANEFDIRAGLSAFKLIFYADDIFRLWMAPDGEFTDPAGNDIVVMNQPGKVTLNSSDKGTYYQVKSNSCVVRVYKQPLRFALYDINDTRAIWEESAPLTFGSVTTQTMKRQPDEYFYGGGMQNGYFSHRGQEILIEKGNGWDNGGRPNPAPFYMSTAGYGAFRNTFDVGKYDFRDTLQFKHNENRFDCFYFYGPSLKQILDGYTRVTGRPFLMPRWALSLGDANCYNRGGAGTDSKAYKGTGTTGTTPDVIKLVADKYIENDMPRGWILPNDGYGCGYTKLDSTIMELHKRGFYTGLWTENGVDKIAKEVGVYGSRLAKLDVAWVGPGYKFALDGCKAAYEGIENNSNARGYIWSVMGWAGTQRYSTVWSGDQSGNWEYIRFHIPTIIGAGLSAQNAATGDVDGIFRGSDSTYVRDLQWKCFTPVLMVMNGWAKKNKQPYLQGETNTATNRKYLQLKMRLTPYMYTLCADAHATGVPASRAMILEFPEDTVCRGTATQYQFMNGPSLLVAPVYKSEGKRDSIYLPAGTWYDYWDGTAYTGATVLNNYNAPLDKLPLFIKQGAIIPMYPQMNYDGEKKTDTLTLDIYPAGKSSFDLYEDDGLTREYNNGTFARTLIEVDATQGTHITINAARGTYTGINKQRIYLLQVHRATAPKKVMINGQAVKVYSSQQAFDKAVTGCFFNASDKKGTLHIKTSYLDTAAAQQISIQ
;
A
#
# COMPACT_ATOMS: atom_id res chain seq x y z
N MET A 1 -2.94 10.47 -28.95
CA MET A 1 -3.57 11.52 -29.78
C MET A 1 -4.78 10.91 -30.46
N ALA A 2 -5.99 11.21 -29.99
CA ALA A 2 -7.23 10.87 -30.69
C ALA A 2 -8.36 11.77 -30.18
N GLN A 3 -8.33 13.05 -30.57
CA GLN A 3 -9.51 13.90 -30.49
C GLN A 3 -9.57 14.72 -31.79
N ASN A 4 -10.73 14.68 -32.44
CA ASN A 4 -11.10 15.25 -33.74
C ASN A 4 -11.02 14.30 -34.95
N ALA A 5 -11.60 13.10 -34.83
CA ALA A 5 -12.18 12.44 -36.00
C ALA A 5 -13.52 13.12 -36.34
N PRO A 6 -13.83 13.40 -37.62
CA PRO A 6 -15.13 13.97 -38.00
C PRO A 6 -16.28 13.04 -37.61
N ALA A 7 -17.43 13.59 -37.22
CA ALA A 7 -18.61 12.82 -36.88
C ALA A 7 -19.05 11.93 -38.06
N ASP A 8 -19.28 10.64 -37.81
CA ASP A 8 -19.76 9.70 -38.83
C ASP A 8 -21.20 10.05 -39.21
N THR A 9 -21.37 10.67 -40.39
CA THR A 9 -22.65 11.18 -40.89
C THR A 9 -23.69 10.10 -41.17
N ARG A 10 -23.33 8.81 -41.04
CA ARG A 10 -24.22 7.67 -41.27
C ARG A 10 -24.85 7.13 -40.00
N VAL A 11 -24.36 7.53 -38.82
CA VAL A 11 -25.03 7.26 -37.55
C VAL A 11 -26.35 8.04 -37.55
N PHE A 12 -27.47 7.33 -37.48
CA PHE A 12 -28.80 7.92 -37.51
C PHE A 12 -29.56 7.77 -36.19
N TRP A 13 -29.02 6.99 -35.26
CA TRP A 13 -29.49 6.87 -33.89
C TRP A 13 -28.32 6.50 -32.97
N ALA A 14 -28.26 7.04 -31.76
CA ALA A 14 -27.23 6.75 -30.78
C ALA A 14 -27.72 6.91 -29.34
N GLU A 15 -27.14 6.15 -28.43
CA GLU A 15 -27.26 6.30 -26.98
C GLU A 15 -25.86 6.20 -26.35
N HIS A 16 -25.52 7.21 -25.55
CA HIS A 16 -24.22 7.37 -24.90
C HIS A 16 -24.32 7.39 -23.37
N PHE A 17 -25.52 7.30 -22.78
CA PHE A 17 -25.72 7.32 -21.32
C PHE A 17 -25.20 8.60 -20.65
N ASN A 18 -25.73 9.77 -20.98
CA ASN A 18 -25.22 11.05 -20.44
C ASN A 18 -25.55 11.32 -18.96
N THR A 19 -26.33 10.45 -18.31
CA THR A 19 -26.77 10.56 -16.90
C THR A 19 -26.69 9.20 -16.21
N SER A 20 -26.86 9.16 -14.88
CA SER A 20 -26.92 7.91 -14.09
C SER A 20 -28.23 7.14 -14.22
N ASP A 21 -29.17 7.62 -15.04
CA ASP A 21 -30.50 7.04 -15.17
C ASP A 21 -30.58 6.20 -16.44
N LEU A 22 -31.37 5.12 -16.41
CA LEU A 22 -31.72 4.39 -17.62
C LEU A 22 -32.51 5.32 -18.57
N PRO A 23 -32.23 5.31 -19.89
CA PRO A 23 -32.93 6.20 -20.81
C PRO A 23 -34.45 5.97 -20.83
N ASP A 24 -35.19 7.05 -21.08
CA ASP A 24 -36.65 7.04 -21.02
C ASP A 24 -37.26 5.98 -21.96
N GLY A 25 -38.21 5.22 -21.42
CA GLY A 25 -38.96 4.19 -22.16
C GLY A 25 -38.21 2.87 -22.35
N TRP A 26 -36.99 2.72 -21.81
CA TRP A 26 -36.30 1.44 -21.79
C TRP A 26 -36.93 0.48 -20.77
N LYS A 27 -36.90 -0.82 -21.08
CA LYS A 27 -37.41 -1.88 -20.22
C LYS A 27 -36.24 -2.64 -19.60
N ASN A 28 -36.27 -2.80 -18.28
CA ASN A 28 -35.30 -3.56 -17.52
C ASN A 28 -36.04 -4.71 -16.82
N VAL A 29 -35.68 -5.94 -17.14
CA VAL A 29 -36.44 -7.12 -16.71
C VAL A 29 -35.52 -8.21 -16.16
N ASP A 30 -35.67 -8.44 -14.87
CA ASP A 30 -35.16 -9.62 -14.21
C ASP A 30 -36.01 -10.85 -14.54
N SER A 31 -35.52 -11.68 -15.47
CA SER A 31 -36.22 -12.90 -15.88
C SER A 31 -36.07 -14.02 -14.84
N SER A 32 -35.15 -13.86 -13.90
CA SER A 32 -34.87 -14.83 -12.82
C SER A 32 -35.64 -14.54 -11.52
N HIS A 33 -36.33 -13.40 -11.44
CA HIS A 33 -37.07 -12.92 -10.26
C HIS A 33 -36.23 -12.87 -8.98
N LYS A 34 -34.96 -12.47 -9.10
CA LYS A 34 -33.96 -12.36 -8.01
C LYS A 34 -33.66 -10.92 -7.58
N GLN A 35 -34.42 -9.94 -8.09
CA GLN A 35 -34.24 -8.50 -7.89
C GLN A 35 -32.93 -7.95 -8.50
N LEU A 36 -32.53 -8.50 -9.65
CA LEU A 36 -31.33 -8.10 -10.38
C LEU A 36 -31.65 -7.09 -11.48
N ASN A 37 -30.88 -6.00 -11.55
CA ASN A 37 -31.15 -4.91 -12.49
C ASN A 37 -29.91 -4.54 -13.30
N TRP A 38 -30.15 -4.14 -14.55
CA TRP A 38 -29.21 -3.32 -15.31
C TRP A 38 -29.21 -1.89 -14.75
N ILE A 39 -28.04 -1.27 -14.62
CA ILE A 39 -27.89 0.11 -14.10
C ILE A 39 -27.04 0.94 -15.05
N VAL A 40 -27.17 2.26 -14.98
CA VAL A 40 -26.25 3.20 -15.63
C VAL A 40 -25.33 3.78 -14.56
N THR A 41 -24.01 3.68 -14.74
CA THR A 41 -23.03 4.07 -13.72
C THR A 41 -21.75 4.60 -14.35
N ASN A 42 -21.05 5.48 -13.64
CA ASN A 42 -19.71 5.97 -14.01
C ASN A 42 -18.60 5.46 -13.08
N GLN A 43 -18.94 4.48 -12.23
CA GLN A 43 -18.01 3.90 -11.28
C GLN A 43 -17.23 2.74 -11.93
N PRO A 44 -15.92 2.61 -11.67
CA PRO A 44 -15.16 1.44 -12.10
C PRO A 44 -15.71 0.16 -11.44
N TYR A 45 -15.63 -0.98 -12.13
CA TYR A 45 -16.11 -2.24 -11.57
C TYR A 45 -15.21 -2.75 -10.44
N PRO A 46 -15.76 -3.01 -9.23
CA PRO A 46 -15.00 -3.64 -8.15
C PRO A 46 -14.81 -5.14 -8.45
N GLY A 47 -13.56 -5.55 -8.73
CA GLY A 47 -13.20 -6.96 -8.98
C GLY A 47 -13.17 -7.85 -7.72
N SER A 48 -13.33 -9.17 -7.90
CA SER A 48 -13.32 -10.19 -6.84
C SER A 48 -11.91 -10.54 -6.31
N PHE A 49 -11.81 -10.91 -5.02
CA PHE A 49 -10.58 -11.09 -4.25
C PHE A 49 -9.57 -12.15 -4.78
N GLU A 50 -10.00 -13.16 -5.55
CA GLU A 50 -9.07 -14.18 -6.11
C GLU A 50 -8.42 -13.79 -7.45
N TYR A 51 -8.90 -12.71 -8.11
CA TYR A 51 -8.34 -12.25 -9.40
C TYR A 51 -8.19 -10.72 -9.36
N GLN A 52 -6.94 -10.26 -9.27
CA GLN A 52 -6.51 -8.89 -8.97
C GLN A 52 -6.78 -7.85 -10.07
N GLN A 53 -7.97 -7.75 -10.65
CA GLN A 53 -8.14 -6.91 -11.83
C GLN A 53 -9.48 -6.17 -11.81
N GLN A 54 -9.41 -4.85 -11.59
CA GLN A 54 -10.47 -3.94 -11.99
C GLN A 54 -10.44 -3.81 -13.51
N ALA A 55 -11.60 -3.85 -14.14
CA ALA A 55 -11.67 -3.43 -15.53
C ALA A 55 -11.50 -1.91 -15.62
N PRO A 56 -10.62 -1.41 -16.51
CA PRO A 56 -10.58 0.01 -16.78
C PRO A 56 -11.96 0.45 -17.29
N PRO A 57 -12.37 1.71 -17.02
CA PRO A 57 -13.59 2.25 -17.58
C PRO A 57 -13.59 2.03 -19.10
N ILE A 58 -14.75 1.63 -19.63
CA ILE A 58 -14.98 1.57 -21.07
C ILE A 58 -14.66 2.94 -21.67
N ALA A 59 -14.00 2.99 -22.83
CA ALA A 59 -13.50 4.22 -23.43
C ALA A 59 -14.67 5.04 -24.01
N SER A 60 -15.36 5.73 -23.10
CA SER A 60 -16.66 6.35 -23.34
C SER A 60 -16.55 7.72 -24.00
N LYS A 61 -17.42 7.99 -24.98
CA LYS A 61 -17.64 9.36 -25.50
C LYS A 61 -18.47 10.25 -24.55
N SER A 62 -18.99 9.73 -23.43
CA SER A 62 -20.15 10.30 -22.71
C SER A 62 -19.89 11.03 -21.39
N ARG A 63 -18.64 11.36 -21.06
CA ARG A 63 -18.22 11.77 -19.68
C ARG A 63 -18.25 10.63 -18.67
N GLY A 64 -18.17 9.38 -19.15
CA GLY A 64 -17.75 8.22 -18.37
C GLY A 64 -18.87 7.39 -17.75
N TYR A 65 -20.12 7.55 -18.17
CA TYR A 65 -21.24 6.69 -17.77
C TYR A 65 -21.47 5.58 -18.79
N HIS A 66 -21.81 4.39 -18.31
CA HIS A 66 -22.08 3.21 -19.13
C HIS A 66 -23.20 2.36 -18.53
N LEU A 67 -23.83 1.55 -19.37
CA LEU A 67 -24.78 0.53 -18.94
C LEU A 67 -24.03 -0.67 -18.37
N GLN A 68 -24.42 -1.15 -17.20
CA GLN A 68 -23.76 -2.25 -16.50
C GLN A 68 -24.79 -3.25 -15.97
N PHE A 69 -24.54 -4.53 -16.23
CA PHE A 69 -25.17 -5.63 -15.51
C PHE A 69 -24.21 -6.29 -14.53
N GLN A 70 -24.68 -6.51 -13.32
CA GLN A 70 -23.98 -7.25 -12.29
C GLN A 70 -24.72 -8.56 -11.99
N ALA A 71 -24.12 -9.67 -12.41
CA ALA A 71 -24.62 -11.01 -12.12
C ALA A 71 -24.32 -11.47 -10.67
N GLY A 72 -23.65 -10.63 -9.86
CA GLY A 72 -23.41 -10.80 -8.41
C GLY A 72 -21.92 -10.97 -8.01
N TYR A 73 -21.53 -10.42 -6.84
CA TYR A 73 -20.32 -10.76 -6.07
C TYR A 73 -20.59 -10.66 -4.56
N PHE A 74 -20.13 -11.66 -3.82
CA PHE A 74 -19.97 -11.64 -2.36
C PHE A 74 -18.79 -12.55 -1.99
N VAL A 75 -17.98 -12.12 -1.02
CA VAL A 75 -16.99 -12.95 -0.32
C VAL A 75 -17.64 -14.24 0.19
N ASP A 76 -16.85 -15.28 0.47
CA ASP A 76 -17.32 -16.64 0.80
C ASP A 76 -18.37 -16.74 1.93
N GLU A 77 -18.57 -15.69 2.71
CA GLU A 77 -19.58 -15.64 3.78
C GLU A 77 -20.97 -15.12 3.35
N ASP A 78 -21.06 -14.36 2.24
CA ASP A 78 -22.28 -13.61 1.86
C ASP A 78 -22.95 -14.08 0.55
N GLN A 79 -22.62 -15.26 0.02
CA GLN A 79 -23.29 -15.75 -1.21
C GLN A 79 -24.82 -15.85 -1.04
N PRO A 80 -25.63 -15.16 -1.88
CA PRO A 80 -27.07 -15.28 -1.89
C PRO A 80 -27.51 -16.73 -2.07
N SER A 81 -28.66 -17.10 -1.50
CA SER A 81 -29.12 -18.49 -1.51
C SER A 81 -29.27 -19.10 -2.91
N TRP A 82 -29.53 -18.29 -3.94
CA TRP A 82 -29.65 -18.73 -5.33
C TRP A 82 -28.29 -19.04 -5.97
N VAL A 83 -27.23 -18.31 -5.59
CA VAL A 83 -25.83 -18.62 -5.94
C VAL A 83 -25.50 -20.01 -5.37
N LYS A 84 -25.67 -20.24 -4.08
CA LYS A 84 -25.42 -21.56 -3.44
C LYS A 84 -26.20 -22.73 -4.09
N LYS A 85 -27.33 -22.46 -4.74
CA LYS A 85 -28.19 -23.43 -5.43
C LYS A 85 -27.88 -23.62 -6.92
N LYS A 86 -26.88 -22.92 -7.48
CA LYS A 86 -26.54 -22.95 -8.92
C LYS A 86 -27.68 -22.46 -9.83
N GLU A 87 -28.46 -21.49 -9.37
CA GLU A 87 -29.52 -20.86 -10.17
C GLU A 87 -28.95 -19.69 -10.99
N TYR A 88 -29.40 -19.52 -12.24
CA TYR A 88 -28.82 -18.55 -13.19
C TYR A 88 -29.55 -17.17 -13.15
N PRO A 89 -28.81 -16.05 -13.01
CA PRO A 89 -29.33 -14.68 -13.01
C PRO A 89 -29.68 -14.17 -14.42
N ASP A 90 -30.66 -14.79 -15.08
CA ASP A 90 -31.08 -14.40 -16.41
C ASP A 90 -31.84 -13.05 -16.38
N THR A 91 -31.35 -12.06 -17.12
CA THR A 91 -31.96 -10.72 -17.16
C THR A 91 -31.63 -10.00 -18.46
N TRP A 92 -32.50 -9.08 -18.86
CA TRP A 92 -32.29 -8.29 -20.05
C TRP A 92 -32.73 -6.84 -19.89
N VAL A 93 -32.11 -5.99 -20.69
CA VAL A 93 -32.49 -4.59 -20.86
C VAL A 93 -32.75 -4.32 -22.34
N GLN A 94 -33.78 -3.53 -22.63
CA GLN A 94 -34.27 -3.28 -23.97
C GLN A 94 -34.54 -1.79 -24.19
N THR A 95 -34.21 -1.31 -25.39
CA THR A 95 -34.47 0.05 -25.86
C THR A 95 -35.96 0.35 -26.05
N SER A 96 -36.32 1.63 -26.07
CA SER A 96 -37.56 2.08 -26.74
C SER A 96 -37.50 1.82 -28.26
N PRO A 97 -38.63 1.86 -29.00
CA PRO A 97 -38.63 1.58 -30.44
C PRO A 97 -37.83 2.62 -31.23
N ILE A 98 -36.95 2.15 -32.11
CA ILE A 98 -36.08 2.96 -32.97
C ILE A 98 -36.61 2.90 -34.41
N ASN A 99 -36.73 4.05 -35.08
CA ASN A 99 -37.27 4.13 -36.44
C ASN A 99 -36.17 3.92 -37.49
N CYS A 100 -36.28 2.85 -38.28
CA CYS A 100 -35.36 2.49 -39.37
C CYS A 100 -36.04 2.51 -40.76
N ALA A 101 -37.24 3.09 -40.91
CA ALA A 101 -38.06 2.99 -42.13
C ALA A 101 -37.37 3.52 -43.41
N GLY A 102 -36.54 4.56 -43.26
CA GLY A 102 -35.80 5.18 -44.37
C GLY A 102 -34.43 4.55 -44.64
N LYS A 103 -34.05 3.47 -43.95
CA LYS A 103 -32.68 2.95 -43.94
C LYS A 103 -32.60 1.64 -44.71
N SER A 104 -31.77 1.66 -45.77
CA SER A 104 -31.53 0.51 -46.65
C SER A 104 -30.54 -0.50 -46.07
N SER A 105 -29.74 -0.05 -45.10
CA SER A 105 -28.86 -0.88 -44.29
C SER A 105 -28.90 -0.39 -42.85
N VAL A 106 -28.72 -1.32 -41.91
CA VAL A 106 -28.69 -1.01 -40.48
C VAL A 106 -27.61 -1.85 -39.82
N ILE A 107 -26.63 -1.16 -39.27
CA ILE A 107 -25.52 -1.73 -38.52
C ILE A 107 -25.66 -1.29 -37.07
N LEU A 108 -25.67 -2.25 -36.15
CA LEU A 108 -25.62 -2.01 -34.71
C LEU A 108 -24.15 -2.00 -34.28
N ARG A 109 -23.72 -0.88 -33.70
CA ARG A 109 -22.40 -0.69 -33.11
C ARG A 109 -22.54 -0.44 -31.62
N PHE A 110 -21.63 -0.96 -30.83
CA PHE A 110 -21.50 -0.61 -29.42
C PHE A 110 -20.14 -1.03 -28.91
N GLN A 111 -19.69 -0.42 -27.83
CA GLN A 111 -18.55 -0.89 -27.08
C GLN A 111 -19.04 -1.79 -25.94
N HIS A 112 -18.35 -2.90 -25.68
CA HIS A 112 -18.63 -3.70 -24.49
C HIS A 112 -17.37 -4.29 -23.87
N THR A 113 -17.43 -4.52 -22.55
CA THR A 113 -16.47 -5.36 -21.84
C THR A 113 -17.24 -6.28 -20.89
N PHE A 114 -16.78 -7.51 -20.74
CA PHE A 114 -17.50 -8.50 -19.94
C PHE A 114 -16.58 -9.56 -19.35
N ARG A 115 -17.02 -10.13 -18.25
CA ARG A 115 -16.38 -11.27 -17.57
C ARG A 115 -17.46 -12.22 -17.08
N TYR A 116 -17.24 -13.53 -17.22
CA TYR A 116 -18.25 -14.54 -16.89
C TYR A 116 -17.64 -15.86 -16.40
N ASN A 117 -18.40 -16.58 -15.56
CA ASN A 117 -17.97 -17.86 -14.99
C ASN A 117 -18.28 -19.02 -15.92
N SER A 118 -17.26 -19.44 -16.66
CA SER A 118 -17.33 -20.57 -17.57
C SER A 118 -17.40 -21.93 -16.85
N ALA A 119 -16.87 -22.05 -15.63
CA ALA A 119 -16.87 -23.30 -14.87
C ALA A 119 -18.28 -23.75 -14.42
N PHE A 120 -19.25 -22.83 -14.42
CA PHE A 120 -20.63 -23.09 -14.01
C PHE A 120 -21.67 -22.68 -15.06
N ALA A 121 -21.27 -22.38 -16.29
CA ALA A 121 -22.18 -21.93 -17.34
C ALA A 121 -23.22 -23.00 -17.71
N ALA A 122 -24.48 -22.58 -17.93
CA ALA A 122 -25.54 -23.44 -18.42
C ALA A 122 -25.28 -23.88 -19.88
N PRO A 123 -25.81 -25.02 -20.34
CA PRO A 123 -25.87 -25.32 -21.76
C PRO A 123 -26.58 -24.19 -22.52
N GLY A 124 -25.88 -23.57 -23.48
CA GLY A 124 -26.40 -22.42 -24.24
C GLY A 124 -26.28 -21.06 -23.55
N ALA A 125 -25.42 -20.94 -22.52
CA ALA A 125 -25.08 -19.65 -21.92
C ALA A 125 -24.49 -18.69 -22.96
N ALA A 126 -24.98 -17.44 -22.94
CA ALA A 126 -24.59 -16.43 -23.91
C ALA A 126 -24.83 -15.01 -23.42
N LEU A 127 -24.02 -14.09 -23.93
CA LEU A 127 -24.34 -12.67 -23.96
C LEU A 127 -24.92 -12.38 -25.34
N LEU A 128 -26.17 -11.93 -25.37
CA LEU A 128 -26.93 -11.79 -26.61
C LEU A 128 -27.30 -10.32 -26.84
N ALA A 129 -27.01 -9.82 -28.04
CA ALA A 129 -27.65 -8.64 -28.58
C ALA A 129 -28.82 -9.11 -29.46
N GLY A 130 -30.05 -8.88 -29.00
CA GLY A 130 -31.28 -9.24 -29.70
C GLY A 130 -31.82 -8.08 -30.52
N VAL A 131 -32.37 -8.37 -31.69
CA VAL A 131 -33.08 -7.41 -32.55
C VAL A 131 -34.50 -7.91 -32.81
N SER A 132 -35.49 -7.03 -32.69
CA SER A 132 -36.90 -7.33 -32.91
C SER A 132 -37.63 -6.16 -33.57
N THR A 133 -38.68 -6.44 -34.34
CA THR A 133 -39.56 -5.41 -34.92
C THR A 133 -40.88 -5.23 -34.16
N ASP A 134 -41.20 -6.14 -33.24
CA ASP A 134 -42.43 -6.13 -32.45
C ASP A 134 -42.19 -6.19 -30.93
N GLY A 135 -40.92 -6.38 -30.51
CA GLY A 135 -40.51 -6.53 -29.12
C GLY A 135 -40.85 -7.90 -28.52
N ILE A 136 -41.35 -8.84 -29.31
CA ILE A 136 -41.79 -10.17 -28.89
C ILE A 136 -40.93 -11.26 -29.54
N HIS A 137 -40.72 -11.18 -30.85
CA HIS A 137 -39.92 -12.14 -31.62
C HIS A 137 -38.52 -11.61 -31.86
N TRP A 138 -37.51 -12.35 -31.40
CA TRP A 138 -36.13 -11.88 -31.34
C TRP A 138 -35.22 -12.70 -32.26
N THR A 139 -34.37 -11.99 -33.01
CA THR A 139 -33.17 -12.59 -33.61
C THR A 139 -31.98 -12.22 -32.73
N ASP A 140 -31.38 -13.22 -32.08
CA ASP A 140 -30.29 -13.01 -31.14
C ASP A 140 -28.92 -13.23 -31.80
N PHE A 141 -28.02 -12.28 -31.57
CA PHE A 141 -26.62 -12.34 -31.97
C PHE A 141 -25.77 -12.61 -30.73
N ASN A 142 -25.04 -13.73 -30.71
CA ASN A 142 -24.12 -14.04 -29.62
C ASN A 142 -22.83 -13.24 -29.78
N VAL A 143 -22.62 -12.28 -28.87
CA VAL A 143 -21.53 -11.31 -28.94
C VAL A 143 -20.24 -11.83 -28.28
N MET A 144 -20.21 -13.10 -27.89
CA MET A 144 -19.00 -13.75 -27.38
C MET A 144 -18.26 -14.57 -28.44
N ASN A 145 -18.93 -15.00 -29.53
CA ASN A 145 -18.40 -16.03 -30.44
C ASN A 145 -17.13 -15.63 -31.21
N ASN A 146 -16.83 -14.32 -31.29
CA ASN A 146 -15.66 -13.79 -32.01
C ASN A 146 -14.63 -13.15 -31.08
N VAL A 147 -14.77 -13.41 -29.78
CA VAL A 147 -13.87 -12.92 -28.75
C VAL A 147 -12.87 -14.04 -28.42
N PRO A 148 -11.54 -13.80 -28.47
CA PRO A 148 -10.56 -14.80 -28.07
C PRO A 148 -10.88 -15.36 -26.69
N ALA A 149 -10.53 -16.62 -26.42
CA ALA A 149 -10.61 -17.19 -25.09
C ALA A 149 -9.62 -16.47 -24.16
N ALA A 150 -10.04 -15.35 -23.61
CA ALA A 150 -9.35 -14.61 -22.58
C ALA A 150 -10.13 -14.81 -21.29
N ASN A 151 -9.49 -15.39 -20.28
CA ASN A 151 -10.10 -15.55 -18.96
C ASN A 151 -10.28 -14.19 -18.25
N ASP A 152 -9.70 -13.13 -18.80
CA ASP A 152 -9.73 -11.77 -18.28
C ASP A 152 -9.67 -10.75 -19.44
N MET A 153 -10.75 -10.00 -19.66
CA MET A 153 -10.81 -8.96 -20.69
C MET A 153 -10.89 -7.56 -20.08
N PHE A 154 -9.82 -6.78 -20.25
CA PHE A 154 -9.73 -5.38 -19.80
C PHE A 154 -9.66 -4.37 -20.92
N ILE A 155 -9.69 -4.84 -22.18
CA ILE A 155 -9.71 -3.97 -23.35
C ILE A 155 -11.14 -3.99 -23.88
N PRO A 156 -11.84 -2.84 -23.87
CA PRO A 156 -13.18 -2.77 -24.44
C PRO A 156 -13.19 -3.22 -25.90
N ILE A 157 -14.16 -4.05 -26.26
CA ILE A 157 -14.37 -4.53 -27.63
C ILE A 157 -15.34 -3.59 -28.31
N ASN A 158 -14.98 -3.12 -29.50
CA ASN A 158 -15.94 -2.51 -30.41
C ASN A 158 -16.67 -3.63 -31.15
N GLN A 159 -17.96 -3.77 -30.90
CA GLN A 159 -18.81 -4.74 -31.54
C GLN A 159 -19.57 -4.08 -32.69
N GLU A 160 -19.54 -4.74 -33.85
CA GLU A 160 -20.34 -4.34 -35.01
C GLU A 160 -21.15 -5.53 -35.52
N LEU A 161 -22.47 -5.36 -35.63
CA LEU A 161 -23.42 -6.36 -36.06
C LEU A 161 -24.23 -5.84 -37.24
N ASN A 162 -24.20 -6.56 -38.36
CA ASN A 162 -25.07 -6.26 -39.49
C ASN A 162 -26.47 -6.81 -39.23
N ILE A 163 -27.39 -5.91 -38.86
CA ILE A 163 -28.78 -6.23 -38.52
C ILE A 163 -29.75 -5.85 -39.65
N THR A 164 -29.21 -5.49 -40.82
CA THR A 164 -29.94 -5.03 -42.02
C THR A 164 -31.11 -5.94 -42.37
N LYS A 165 -30.90 -7.26 -42.36
CA LYS A 165 -31.94 -8.24 -42.73
C LYS A 165 -33.22 -8.12 -41.87
N ILE A 166 -33.08 -7.66 -40.63
CA ILE A 166 -34.17 -7.54 -39.66
C ILE A 166 -34.68 -6.10 -39.60
N ALA A 167 -33.76 -5.12 -39.54
CA ALA A 167 -34.07 -3.75 -39.18
C ALA A 167 -34.29 -2.81 -40.37
N ALA A 168 -33.75 -3.13 -41.56
CA ALA A 168 -33.89 -2.24 -42.71
C ALA A 168 -35.35 -2.04 -43.10
N HIS A 169 -35.69 -0.79 -43.41
CA HIS A 169 -37.04 -0.35 -43.76
C HIS A 169 -38.12 -0.57 -42.69
N GLN A 170 -37.74 -0.89 -41.44
CA GLN A 170 -38.70 -1.11 -40.37
C GLN A 170 -39.01 0.17 -39.58
N PRO A 171 -40.28 0.52 -39.37
CA PRO A 171 -40.65 1.72 -38.60
C PRO A 171 -40.43 1.57 -37.09
N GLN A 172 -40.29 0.33 -36.60
CA GLN A 172 -40.03 0.02 -35.20
C GLN A 172 -39.00 -1.09 -35.12
N VAL A 173 -37.88 -0.80 -34.45
CA VAL A 173 -36.80 -1.75 -34.18
C VAL A 173 -36.42 -1.62 -32.71
N TYR A 174 -36.31 -2.75 -32.02
CA TYR A 174 -35.90 -2.83 -30.63
C TYR A 174 -34.55 -3.54 -30.54
N ILE A 175 -33.66 -3.02 -29.69
CA ILE A 175 -32.41 -3.69 -29.33
C ILE A 175 -32.52 -4.16 -27.88
N ARG A 176 -32.06 -5.39 -27.61
CA ARG A 176 -32.04 -5.99 -26.28
C ARG A 176 -30.67 -6.55 -25.97
N PHE A 177 -30.14 -6.26 -24.79
CA PHE A 177 -28.96 -6.93 -24.25
C PHE A 177 -29.41 -7.94 -23.20
N TYR A 178 -29.08 -9.21 -23.42
CA TYR A 178 -29.55 -10.32 -22.59
C TYR A 178 -28.36 -11.11 -22.04
N TRP A 179 -28.23 -11.09 -20.71
CA TRP A 179 -27.35 -11.97 -19.96
C TRP A 179 -28.07 -13.29 -19.68
N LYS A 180 -27.56 -14.41 -20.20
CA LYS A 180 -28.22 -15.71 -20.12
C LYS A 180 -27.27 -16.83 -19.71
N GLY A 181 -27.66 -17.59 -18.69
CA GLY A 181 -27.02 -18.87 -18.33
C GLY A 181 -25.64 -18.74 -17.68
N PHE A 182 -25.25 -17.54 -17.24
CA PHE A 182 -23.97 -17.30 -16.56
C PHE A 182 -24.18 -16.96 -15.10
N TYR A 183 -23.32 -17.54 -14.26
CA TYR A 183 -23.47 -17.54 -12.82
C TYR A 183 -22.88 -16.30 -12.11
N SER A 184 -21.86 -15.64 -12.68
CA SER A 184 -21.19 -14.50 -12.02
C SER A 184 -20.40 -13.59 -12.99
N TRP A 185 -20.08 -12.41 -12.44
CA TRP A 185 -19.24 -11.28 -12.86
C TRP A 185 -19.92 -10.06 -13.46
N TYR A 186 -19.76 -9.68 -14.73
CA TYR A 186 -20.38 -8.44 -15.22
C TYR A 186 -20.39 -8.33 -16.73
N TRP A 187 -21.26 -7.45 -17.22
CA TRP A 187 -21.24 -6.98 -18.60
C TRP A 187 -21.49 -5.47 -18.63
N MET A 188 -20.52 -4.71 -19.17
CA MET A 188 -20.64 -3.28 -19.43
C MET A 188 -20.85 -3.03 -20.92
N ILE A 189 -21.67 -2.05 -21.25
CA ILE A 189 -22.03 -1.66 -22.61
C ILE A 189 -22.09 -0.14 -22.69
N ASP A 190 -21.51 0.44 -23.72
CA ASP A 190 -21.55 1.89 -23.95
C ASP A 190 -21.53 2.21 -25.46
N ASP A 191 -21.75 3.47 -25.80
CA ASP A 191 -21.69 4.02 -27.17
C ASP A 191 -22.51 3.21 -28.19
N ILE A 192 -23.79 2.97 -27.87
CA ILE A 192 -24.68 2.17 -28.72
C ILE A 192 -25.16 3.04 -29.88
N GLU A 193 -24.86 2.65 -31.11
CA GLU A 193 -25.17 3.40 -32.32
C GLU A 193 -25.87 2.50 -33.35
N LEU A 194 -26.86 3.04 -34.07
CA LEU A 194 -27.32 2.50 -35.35
C LEU A 194 -26.84 3.39 -36.49
N ALA A 195 -26.16 2.77 -37.46
CA ALA A 195 -25.62 3.44 -38.62
C ALA A 195 -25.98 2.75 -39.93
N GLU A 196 -26.00 3.48 -41.03
CA GLU A 196 -26.01 2.88 -42.36
C GLU A 196 -24.63 2.26 -42.67
N GLY A 197 -24.63 1.02 -43.15
CA GLY A 197 -23.42 0.27 -43.42
C GLY A 197 -22.65 0.80 -44.62
N TYR A 198 -21.33 0.65 -44.60
CA TYR A 198 -20.52 0.82 -45.79
C TYR A 198 -20.86 -0.25 -46.80
N LYS A 199 -20.93 0.11 -48.09
CA LYS A 199 -21.16 -0.87 -49.14
C LYS A 199 -19.99 -1.85 -49.20
N LYS A 200 -18.78 -1.32 -49.23
CA LYS A 200 -17.52 -2.08 -49.36
C LYS A 200 -16.57 -1.64 -48.26
N ASP A 201 -16.32 -2.54 -47.31
CA ASP A 201 -15.44 -2.31 -46.16
C ASP A 201 -14.76 -3.64 -45.80
N LEU A 202 -13.44 -3.63 -45.77
CA LEU A 202 -12.60 -4.70 -45.29
C LEU A 202 -11.85 -4.23 -44.03
N ALA A 203 -11.96 -4.99 -42.93
CA ALA A 203 -11.29 -4.65 -41.69
C ALA A 203 -10.19 -5.66 -41.35
N ILE A 204 -9.01 -5.20 -40.91
CA ILE A 204 -8.05 -6.09 -40.24
C ILE A 204 -8.48 -6.24 -38.77
N THR A 205 -8.82 -7.45 -38.35
CA THR A 205 -9.42 -7.66 -37.02
C THR A 205 -8.43 -8.09 -35.94
N ARG A 206 -7.45 -8.95 -36.26
CA ARG A 206 -6.47 -9.46 -35.29
C ARG A 206 -5.24 -10.11 -35.93
N LEU A 207 -4.13 -10.13 -35.18
CA LEU A 207 -3.02 -11.06 -35.40
C LEU A 207 -3.41 -12.44 -34.83
N THR A 208 -3.16 -13.50 -35.59
CA THR A 208 -3.55 -14.89 -35.22
C THR A 208 -2.36 -15.82 -35.04
N SER A 209 -1.21 -15.49 -35.62
CA SER A 209 0.01 -16.32 -35.55
C SER A 209 0.79 -16.20 -34.23
N HIS A 210 0.70 -15.04 -33.58
CA HIS A 210 1.54 -14.65 -32.45
C HIS A 210 0.71 -13.84 -31.45
N THR A 211 1.18 -13.77 -30.22
CA THR A 211 0.60 -12.96 -29.14
C THR A 211 1.49 -11.75 -28.88
N GLU A 212 1.02 -10.78 -28.09
CA GLU A 212 1.87 -9.63 -27.74
C GLU A 212 3.04 -10.02 -26.83
N GLU A 213 2.90 -11.11 -26.08
CA GLU A 213 3.90 -11.63 -25.16
C GLU A 213 4.05 -13.14 -25.25
N LYS A 214 5.07 -13.70 -24.58
CA LYS A 214 5.30 -15.16 -24.43
C LYS A 214 5.55 -15.90 -25.73
N ASN A 215 6.00 -15.21 -26.79
CA ASN A 215 6.35 -15.87 -28.04
C ASN A 215 7.68 -16.63 -27.92
N THR A 216 7.83 -17.67 -28.72
CA THR A 216 9.12 -18.32 -28.96
C THR A 216 9.47 -18.11 -30.42
N PHE A 217 10.26 -17.08 -30.70
CA PHE A 217 10.63 -16.74 -32.07
C PHE A 217 11.56 -17.79 -32.69
N THR A 218 11.41 -17.97 -34.00
CA THR A 218 12.13 -18.92 -34.84
C THR A 218 12.69 -18.22 -36.08
N LYS A 219 13.58 -18.89 -36.81
CA LYS A 219 14.14 -18.35 -38.05
C LYS A 219 13.15 -18.33 -39.23
N ALA A 220 11.96 -18.89 -39.02
CA ALA A 220 10.97 -19.11 -40.07
C ALA A 220 9.54 -18.89 -39.53
N ASP A 221 9.33 -17.82 -38.76
CA ASP A 221 8.01 -17.47 -38.24
C ASP A 221 7.08 -16.99 -39.35
N GLU A 222 5.87 -17.54 -39.40
CA GLU A 222 4.82 -17.11 -40.33
C GLU A 222 3.85 -16.17 -39.61
N LEU A 223 3.87 -14.88 -39.96
CA LEU A 223 2.86 -13.95 -39.45
C LEU A 223 1.52 -14.20 -40.17
N ALA A 224 0.43 -14.16 -39.42
CA ALA A 224 -0.92 -14.33 -39.95
C ALA A 224 -1.91 -13.40 -39.27
N ILE A 225 -2.78 -12.77 -40.07
CA ILE A 225 -3.87 -11.90 -39.59
C ILE A 225 -5.23 -12.41 -40.07
N THR A 226 -6.30 -11.90 -39.47
CA THR A 226 -7.65 -12.05 -39.99
C THR A 226 -8.12 -10.74 -40.61
N VAL A 227 -8.65 -10.81 -41.84
CA VAL A 227 -9.37 -9.73 -42.52
C VAL A 227 -10.83 -10.12 -42.65
N LYS A 228 -11.75 -9.22 -42.29
CA LYS A 228 -13.20 -9.45 -42.34
C LYS A 228 -13.83 -8.51 -43.36
N ASN A 229 -14.81 -8.98 -44.13
CA ASN A 229 -15.72 -8.09 -44.84
C ASN A 229 -16.72 -7.48 -43.84
N SER A 230 -16.52 -6.22 -43.48
CA SER A 230 -17.40 -5.45 -42.60
C SER A 230 -18.47 -4.67 -43.37
N GLY A 231 -18.39 -4.65 -44.71
CA GLY A 231 -19.39 -4.02 -45.57
C GLY A 231 -20.66 -4.86 -45.76
N ILE A 232 -21.63 -4.28 -46.46
CA ILE A 232 -22.91 -4.92 -46.79
C ILE A 232 -22.93 -5.60 -48.17
N ASP A 233 -21.96 -5.29 -49.04
CA ASP A 233 -21.78 -5.96 -50.34
C ASP A 233 -20.65 -7.01 -50.29
N ALA A 234 -20.69 -7.98 -51.21
CA ALA A 234 -19.60 -8.94 -51.36
C ALA A 234 -18.35 -8.32 -52.01
N ILE A 235 -17.16 -8.60 -51.47
CA ILE A 235 -15.88 -8.12 -52.01
C ILE A 235 -15.37 -9.09 -53.08
N LYS A 236 -15.45 -8.69 -54.35
CA LYS A 236 -15.06 -9.51 -55.51
C LYS A 236 -13.74 -9.09 -56.14
N SER A 237 -13.32 -7.85 -55.91
CA SER A 237 -12.09 -7.26 -56.44
C SER A 237 -10.88 -7.71 -55.62
N ALA A 238 -9.70 -7.68 -56.23
CA ALA A 238 -8.45 -7.97 -55.53
C ALA A 238 -8.11 -6.85 -54.53
N PHE A 239 -7.45 -7.21 -53.44
CA PHE A 239 -6.90 -6.26 -52.47
C PHE A 239 -5.56 -6.76 -51.97
N THR A 240 -4.78 -5.90 -51.31
CA THR A 240 -3.46 -6.26 -50.78
C THR A 240 -3.35 -5.93 -49.30
N VAL A 241 -2.55 -6.70 -48.56
CA VAL A 241 -2.15 -6.34 -47.20
C VAL A 241 -0.65 -6.29 -47.12
N ARG A 242 -0.13 -5.17 -46.61
CA ARG A 242 1.29 -4.93 -46.37
C ARG A 242 1.60 -5.15 -44.89
N CYS A 243 2.58 -5.98 -44.59
CA CYS A 243 3.17 -6.16 -43.26
C CYS A 243 4.51 -5.41 -43.21
N ASN A 244 4.69 -4.59 -42.18
CA ASN A 244 5.95 -3.92 -41.84
C ASN A 244 6.41 -4.48 -40.49
N ILE A 245 7.68 -4.88 -40.40
CA ILE A 245 8.29 -5.39 -39.17
C ILE A 245 9.49 -4.49 -38.86
N ASP A 246 9.44 -3.76 -37.76
CA ASP A 246 10.44 -2.77 -37.36
C ASP A 246 10.81 -1.80 -38.51
N GLN A 247 12.09 -1.75 -38.89
CA GLN A 247 12.62 -1.00 -40.03
C GLN A 247 12.97 -1.89 -41.23
N ARG A 248 12.44 -3.12 -41.30
CA ARG A 248 12.70 -4.05 -42.40
C ARG A 248 11.89 -3.66 -43.65
N PRO A 249 12.32 -4.07 -44.86
CA PRO A 249 11.52 -3.88 -46.06
C PRO A 249 10.12 -4.49 -45.92
N PRO A 250 9.06 -3.78 -46.32
CA PRO A 250 7.69 -4.26 -46.19
C PRO A 250 7.43 -5.48 -47.08
N VAL A 251 6.61 -6.41 -46.58
CA VAL A 251 6.14 -7.57 -47.32
C VAL A 251 4.67 -7.39 -47.66
N THR A 252 4.30 -7.56 -48.93
CA THR A 252 2.91 -7.41 -49.39
C THR A 252 2.36 -8.74 -49.88
N VAL A 253 1.17 -9.10 -49.40
CA VAL A 253 0.40 -10.26 -49.86
C VAL A 253 -0.82 -9.75 -50.62
N THR A 254 -1.03 -10.27 -51.83
CA THR A 254 -2.19 -9.94 -52.67
C THR A 254 -3.24 -11.03 -52.55
N VAL A 255 -4.46 -10.66 -52.17
CA VAL A 255 -5.63 -11.53 -52.24
C VAL A 255 -6.26 -11.34 -53.62
N PRO A 256 -6.27 -12.37 -54.49
CA PRO A 256 -6.78 -12.24 -55.85
C PRO A 256 -8.30 -12.08 -55.87
N ALA A 257 -8.82 -11.51 -56.96
CA ALA A 257 -10.25 -11.41 -57.21
C ALA A 257 -10.90 -12.80 -57.22
N ASN A 258 -12.04 -12.94 -56.54
CA ASN A 258 -12.78 -14.20 -56.44
C ASN A 258 -14.20 -14.01 -56.97
N LYS A 259 -14.65 -14.88 -57.88
CA LYS A 259 -16.01 -14.84 -58.45
C LYS A 259 -17.11 -14.98 -57.41
N LYS A 260 -16.89 -15.78 -56.36
CA LYS A 260 -17.82 -15.89 -55.22
C LYS A 260 -17.80 -14.60 -54.39
N GLY A 261 -16.62 -13.99 -54.24
CA GLY A 261 -16.36 -12.83 -53.39
C GLY A 261 -16.39 -13.17 -51.90
N LEU A 262 -15.70 -12.38 -51.08
CA LEU A 262 -15.78 -12.46 -49.61
C LEU A 262 -17.14 -11.88 -49.18
N GLN A 263 -18.03 -12.70 -48.64
CA GLN A 263 -19.39 -12.26 -48.28
C GLN A 263 -19.39 -11.37 -47.04
N PRO A 264 -20.39 -10.49 -46.86
CA PRO A 264 -20.57 -9.73 -45.63
C PRO A 264 -20.46 -10.61 -44.38
N GLY A 265 -19.56 -10.25 -43.47
CA GLY A 265 -19.29 -10.99 -42.24
C GLY A 265 -18.32 -12.17 -42.37
N GLU A 266 -17.94 -12.60 -43.58
CA GLU A 266 -16.92 -13.65 -43.75
C GLU A 266 -15.53 -13.13 -43.34
N GLU A 267 -14.78 -13.98 -42.64
CA GLU A 267 -13.38 -13.76 -42.27
C GLU A 267 -12.44 -14.54 -43.20
N LEU A 268 -11.31 -13.93 -43.54
CA LEU A 268 -10.22 -14.51 -44.32
C LEU A 268 -8.92 -14.42 -43.52
N SER A 269 -8.22 -15.55 -43.36
CA SER A 269 -6.86 -15.55 -42.81
C SER A 269 -5.85 -15.24 -43.91
N ILE A 270 -5.00 -14.24 -43.68
CA ILE A 270 -3.91 -13.86 -44.58
C ILE A 270 -2.58 -14.19 -43.92
N LYS A 271 -1.81 -15.08 -44.54
CA LYS A 271 -0.48 -15.50 -44.11
C LYS A 271 0.60 -14.78 -44.90
N PHE A 272 1.65 -14.36 -44.21
CA PHE A 272 2.83 -13.74 -44.79
C PHE A 272 3.96 -14.77 -44.93
N PRO A 273 4.90 -14.58 -45.89
CA PRO A 273 6.11 -15.39 -45.99
C PRO A 273 6.87 -15.47 -44.67
N ALA A 274 7.52 -16.62 -44.44
CA ALA A 274 8.35 -16.86 -43.26
C ALA A 274 9.43 -15.79 -43.09
N THR A 275 9.62 -15.33 -41.86
CA THR A 275 10.59 -14.29 -41.49
C THR A 275 11.37 -14.73 -40.24
N ASP A 276 12.63 -14.33 -40.13
CA ASP A 276 13.45 -14.61 -38.96
C ASP A 276 13.16 -13.56 -37.87
N LEU A 277 12.59 -13.96 -36.74
CA LEU A 277 12.36 -13.11 -35.58
C LEU A 277 13.33 -13.42 -34.43
N THR A 278 14.36 -14.24 -34.64
CA THR A 278 15.31 -14.62 -33.57
C THR A 278 16.42 -13.59 -33.34
N ASP A 279 16.56 -12.62 -34.23
CA ASP A 279 17.55 -11.56 -34.13
C ASP A 279 17.27 -10.61 -32.97
N ARG A 280 16.00 -10.51 -32.53
CA ARG A 280 15.57 -9.61 -31.46
C ARG A 280 14.46 -10.25 -30.63
N PRO A 281 14.34 -9.85 -29.36
CA PRO A 281 13.29 -10.37 -28.49
C PRO A 281 11.99 -9.57 -28.53
N MET A 282 11.92 -8.50 -29.32
CA MET A 282 10.72 -7.68 -29.49
C MET A 282 10.69 -7.17 -30.94
N HIS A 283 9.49 -7.15 -31.52
CA HIS A 283 9.24 -6.57 -32.84
C HIS A 283 7.98 -5.71 -32.86
N ASN A 284 8.08 -4.55 -33.49
CA ASN A 284 6.95 -3.71 -33.87
C ASN A 284 6.40 -4.20 -35.21
N VAL A 285 5.15 -4.65 -35.24
CA VAL A 285 4.52 -5.19 -36.45
C VAL A 285 3.31 -4.35 -36.82
N ALA A 286 3.28 -3.87 -38.06
CA ALA A 286 2.17 -3.08 -38.59
C ALA A 286 1.64 -3.69 -39.90
N PHE A 287 0.36 -4.02 -39.91
CA PHE A 287 -0.38 -4.45 -41.09
C PHE A 287 -1.21 -3.29 -41.64
N VAL A 288 -1.18 -3.11 -42.95
CA VAL A 288 -1.93 -2.08 -43.67
C VAL A 288 -2.61 -2.72 -44.87
N LEU A 289 -3.92 -2.76 -44.83
CA LEU A 289 -4.79 -3.16 -45.91
C LEU A 289 -4.87 -2.04 -46.94
N GLN A 290 -4.86 -2.43 -48.21
CA GLN A 290 -5.04 -1.52 -49.34
C GLN A 290 -6.10 -2.10 -50.26
N TYR A 291 -7.28 -1.51 -50.19
CA TYR A 291 -8.41 -1.81 -51.03
C TYR A 291 -9.00 -0.51 -51.59
N GLN A 292 -9.01 -0.36 -52.92
CA GLN A 292 -9.35 0.93 -53.55
C GLN A 292 -10.80 1.33 -53.35
N GLU A 293 -11.68 0.35 -53.29
CA GLU A 293 -13.12 0.54 -53.12
C GLU A 293 -13.53 0.54 -51.64
N ASP A 294 -12.56 0.55 -50.72
CA ASP A 294 -12.86 0.63 -49.29
C ASP A 294 -13.39 2.01 -48.91
N GLU A 295 -14.57 2.02 -48.30
CA GLU A 295 -15.24 3.23 -47.85
C GLU A 295 -14.88 3.57 -46.39
N HIS A 296 -14.19 2.69 -45.63
CA HIS A 296 -13.93 2.81 -44.20
C HIS A 296 -12.46 2.64 -43.77
N ARG A 297 -11.60 3.56 -44.18
CA ARG A 297 -10.14 3.37 -44.03
C ARG A 297 -9.55 3.34 -42.61
N THR A 298 -10.34 3.57 -41.56
CA THR A 298 -9.85 3.63 -40.17
C THR A 298 -9.58 2.24 -39.59
N ASN A 299 -10.18 1.19 -40.15
CA ASN A 299 -10.00 -0.21 -39.75
C ASN A 299 -9.04 -0.99 -40.67
N ASP A 300 -8.43 -0.29 -41.65
CA ASP A 300 -7.46 -0.84 -42.60
C ASP A 300 -6.10 -1.17 -41.97
N SER A 301 -5.86 -0.77 -40.71
CA SER A 301 -4.54 -0.91 -40.09
C SER A 301 -4.60 -1.57 -38.73
N LEU A 302 -3.65 -2.48 -38.49
CA LEU A 302 -3.41 -3.12 -37.21
C LEU A 302 -1.94 -2.94 -36.84
N ARG A 303 -1.66 -2.39 -35.66
CA ARG A 303 -0.30 -2.29 -35.10
C ARG A 303 -0.25 -3.10 -33.82
N VAL A 304 0.77 -3.94 -33.68
CA VAL A 304 0.98 -4.85 -32.55
C VAL A 304 2.45 -4.92 -32.20
N HIS A 305 2.75 -5.12 -30.91
CA HIS A 305 4.10 -5.38 -30.41
C HIS A 305 4.16 -6.85 -30.03
N ILE A 306 5.08 -7.62 -30.60
CA ILE A 306 5.26 -9.03 -30.26
C ILE A 306 6.57 -9.22 -29.50
N ASN A 307 6.49 -9.87 -28.35
CA ASN A 307 7.62 -10.08 -27.44
C ASN A 307 7.93 -11.56 -27.24
N ALA A 308 9.22 -11.89 -27.24
CA ALA A 308 9.72 -13.18 -26.80
C ALA A 308 9.41 -13.39 -25.31
N ASN A 309 9.23 -14.65 -24.92
CA ASN A 309 8.97 -15.04 -23.54
C ASN A 309 10.11 -14.62 -22.59
N ALA A 310 11.36 -14.76 -23.04
CA ALA A 310 12.54 -14.35 -22.31
C ALA A 310 13.69 -14.00 -23.27
N SER A 311 14.49 -13.01 -22.87
CA SER A 311 15.73 -12.59 -23.54
C SER A 311 16.74 -12.07 -22.54
N HIS A 312 18.00 -11.92 -22.97
CA HIS A 312 19.09 -11.35 -22.18
C HIS A 312 19.65 -10.10 -22.82
N ILE A 313 20.16 -9.18 -22.00
CA ILE A 313 20.84 -7.99 -22.48
C ILE A 313 22.23 -8.37 -23.05
N GLY A 314 22.54 -7.84 -24.22
CA GLY A 314 23.80 -8.08 -24.94
C GLY A 314 24.95 -7.15 -24.54
N ASN A 315 25.88 -6.94 -25.45
CA ASN A 315 27.03 -6.05 -25.25
C ASN A 315 26.65 -4.58 -25.32
N VAL A 316 27.42 -3.71 -24.65
CA VAL A 316 27.30 -2.25 -24.80
C VAL A 316 27.66 -1.84 -26.22
N THR A 317 26.75 -1.15 -26.90
CA THR A 317 26.92 -0.56 -28.23
C THR A 317 27.03 0.97 -28.20
N GLY A 318 26.72 1.60 -27.07
CA GLY A 318 26.89 3.05 -26.86
C GLY A 318 26.88 3.43 -25.39
N PHE A 319 27.65 4.45 -25.02
CA PHE A 319 27.70 5.04 -23.68
C PHE A 319 28.02 6.53 -23.82
N GLN A 320 27.14 7.40 -23.32
CA GLN A 320 27.35 8.85 -23.39
C GLN A 320 26.69 9.55 -22.20
N ALA A 321 27.26 10.68 -21.77
CA ALA A 321 26.59 11.58 -20.85
C ALA A 321 25.42 12.26 -21.58
N ALA A 322 24.23 12.22 -20.97
CA ALA A 322 23.02 12.87 -21.49
C ALA A 322 22.65 14.14 -20.71
N GLY A 323 23.30 14.37 -19.57
CA GLY A 323 23.16 15.57 -18.75
C GLY A 323 24.14 15.56 -17.58
N ALA A 324 24.02 16.52 -16.66
CA ALA A 324 24.90 16.61 -15.49
C ALA A 324 24.79 15.39 -14.55
N ASN A 325 23.62 14.74 -14.54
CA ASN A 325 23.28 13.66 -13.62
C ASN A 325 22.97 12.33 -14.32
N GLU A 326 23.06 12.27 -15.66
CA GLU A 326 22.48 11.19 -16.46
C GLU A 326 23.43 10.66 -17.53
N PHE A 327 23.43 9.34 -17.70
CA PHE A 327 24.15 8.63 -18.75
C PHE A 327 23.19 7.74 -19.54
N ASP A 328 23.24 7.87 -20.86
CA ASP A 328 22.56 6.99 -21.81
C ASP A 328 23.48 5.83 -22.19
N ILE A 329 22.95 4.60 -22.12
CA ILE A 329 23.67 3.37 -22.43
C ILE A 329 22.83 2.57 -23.43
N ARG A 330 23.44 2.04 -24.48
CA ARG A 330 22.78 1.21 -25.50
C ARG A 330 23.36 -0.19 -25.48
N ALA A 331 22.50 -1.19 -25.64
CA ALA A 331 22.87 -2.59 -25.85
C ALA A 331 21.94 -3.18 -26.92
N GLY A 332 22.33 -3.05 -28.19
CA GLY A 332 21.43 -3.33 -29.31
C GLY A 332 20.28 -2.32 -29.37
N LEU A 333 19.03 -2.79 -29.40
CA LEU A 333 17.85 -1.92 -29.31
C LEU A 333 17.58 -1.42 -27.88
N SER A 334 17.91 -2.22 -26.88
CA SER A 334 17.63 -1.87 -25.49
C SER A 334 18.45 -0.66 -25.07
N ALA A 335 17.80 0.24 -24.33
CA ALA A 335 18.38 1.45 -23.81
C ALA A 335 18.33 1.46 -22.29
N PHE A 336 19.35 2.04 -21.68
CA PHE A 336 19.38 2.27 -20.26
C PHE A 336 19.68 3.75 -19.97
N LYS A 337 19.08 4.23 -18.90
CA LYS A 337 19.45 5.47 -18.23
C LYS A 337 20.03 5.13 -16.86
N LEU A 338 21.22 5.65 -16.59
CA LEU A 338 21.79 5.73 -15.24
C LEU A 338 21.67 7.18 -14.77
N ILE A 339 20.78 7.43 -13.80
CA ILE A 339 20.45 8.78 -13.33
C ILE A 339 20.78 8.90 -11.84
N PHE A 340 21.63 9.84 -11.45
CA PHE A 340 21.90 10.14 -10.04
C PHE A 340 20.96 11.24 -9.53
N TYR A 341 20.17 10.92 -8.50
CA TYR A 341 19.29 11.87 -7.82
C TYR A 341 19.99 12.56 -6.64
N ALA A 342 20.99 11.90 -6.06
CA ALA A 342 21.91 12.40 -5.07
C ALA A 342 23.24 11.63 -5.18
N ASP A 343 24.29 12.04 -4.45
CA ASP A 343 25.57 11.31 -4.46
C ASP A 343 25.42 9.82 -4.06
N ASP A 344 24.40 9.51 -3.27
CA ASP A 344 24.09 8.20 -2.68
C ASP A 344 22.80 7.55 -3.22
N ILE A 345 22.12 8.17 -4.19
CA ILE A 345 20.85 7.67 -4.76
C ILE A 345 20.92 7.71 -6.28
N PHE A 346 20.76 6.56 -6.93
CA PHE A 346 20.71 6.49 -8.40
C PHE A 346 19.63 5.55 -8.90
N ARG A 347 19.14 5.79 -10.11
CA ARG A 347 18.12 5.02 -10.83
C ARG A 347 18.78 4.33 -12.02
N LEU A 348 18.57 3.02 -12.14
CA LEU A 348 18.81 2.24 -13.34
C LEU A 348 17.48 1.96 -14.00
N TRP A 349 17.27 2.56 -15.18
CA TRP A 349 16.04 2.42 -15.95
C TRP A 349 16.37 1.84 -17.31
N MET A 350 15.80 0.69 -17.65
CA MET A 350 15.97 -0.05 -18.89
C MET A 350 14.65 -0.06 -19.67
N ALA A 351 14.73 0.34 -20.94
CA ALA A 351 13.68 0.18 -21.93
C ALA A 351 14.10 -0.92 -22.93
N PRO A 352 13.33 -2.01 -23.08
CA PRO A 352 13.67 -3.12 -23.97
C PRO A 352 13.88 -2.72 -25.44
N ASP A 353 13.09 -1.78 -25.94
CA ASP A 353 13.05 -1.26 -27.31
C ASP A 353 13.65 0.15 -27.46
N GLY A 354 14.05 0.76 -26.35
CA GLY A 354 14.55 2.11 -26.29
C GLY A 354 13.52 3.19 -25.98
N GLU A 355 12.23 2.84 -25.84
CA GLU A 355 11.16 3.74 -25.45
C GLU A 355 10.90 3.64 -23.94
N PHE A 356 11.25 4.71 -23.21
CA PHE A 356 11.14 4.74 -21.75
C PHE A 356 9.70 5.00 -21.29
N THR A 357 9.14 4.08 -20.51
CA THR A 357 7.82 4.20 -19.89
C THR A 357 7.89 4.20 -18.37
N ASP A 358 7.04 5.00 -17.73
CA ASP A 358 6.92 5.10 -16.27
C ASP A 358 5.45 4.97 -15.85
N PRO A 359 4.87 3.76 -15.91
CA PRO A 359 3.48 3.51 -15.52
C PRO A 359 3.20 3.78 -14.04
N ALA A 360 4.23 3.73 -13.18
CA ALA A 360 4.10 4.12 -11.78
C ALA A 360 4.10 5.65 -11.60
N GLY A 361 4.75 6.38 -12.51
CA GLY A 361 4.79 7.83 -12.54
C GLY A 361 5.17 8.44 -11.18
N ASN A 362 4.44 9.49 -10.80
CA ASN A 362 4.62 10.16 -9.51
C ASN A 362 3.74 9.58 -8.39
N ASP A 363 3.08 8.44 -8.61
CA ASP A 363 2.25 7.82 -7.57
C ASP A 363 3.12 7.21 -6.47
N ILE A 364 4.27 6.62 -6.82
CA ILE A 364 5.23 6.10 -5.84
C ILE A 364 6.39 7.06 -5.64
N VAL A 365 7.07 7.48 -6.72
CA VAL A 365 8.26 8.32 -6.67
C VAL A 365 7.87 9.80 -6.56
N VAL A 366 8.16 10.42 -5.42
CA VAL A 366 7.90 11.85 -5.20
C VAL A 366 9.14 12.72 -5.46
N MET A 367 10.34 12.12 -5.43
CA MET A 367 11.58 12.79 -5.84
C MET A 367 11.72 12.72 -7.37
N ASN A 368 10.91 13.49 -8.07
CA ASN A 368 10.82 13.44 -9.53
C ASN A 368 11.93 14.20 -10.27
N GLN A 369 12.71 15.02 -9.57
CA GLN A 369 13.84 15.76 -10.13
C GLN A 369 15.14 15.41 -9.39
N PRO A 370 16.22 15.10 -10.13
CA PRO A 370 17.55 14.95 -9.56
C PRO A 370 18.03 16.22 -8.82
N GLY A 371 18.66 16.04 -7.66
CA GLY A 371 19.40 17.10 -6.99
C GLY A 371 20.71 17.43 -7.72
N LYS A 372 21.46 18.42 -7.23
CA LYS A 372 22.79 18.72 -7.77
C LYS A 372 23.77 17.63 -7.36
N VAL A 373 24.38 16.94 -8.34
CA VAL A 373 25.40 15.90 -8.13
C VAL A 373 26.66 16.26 -8.92
N THR A 374 27.84 15.89 -8.42
CA THR A 374 29.10 16.00 -9.18
C THR A 374 29.52 14.61 -9.62
N LEU A 375 29.46 14.37 -10.94
CA LEU A 375 29.77 13.08 -11.53
C LEU A 375 31.05 13.15 -12.37
N ASN A 376 31.91 12.15 -12.21
CA ASN A 376 33.04 11.92 -13.09
C ASN A 376 32.86 10.57 -13.78
N SER A 377 33.05 10.53 -15.10
CA SER A 377 33.06 9.27 -15.84
C SER A 377 34.40 9.03 -16.52
N SER A 378 34.81 7.76 -16.60
CA SER A 378 36.01 7.37 -17.35
C SER A 378 35.89 5.95 -17.91
N ASP A 379 36.49 5.72 -19.08
CA ASP A 379 36.61 4.39 -19.66
C ASP A 379 37.81 3.65 -19.02
N LYS A 380 37.55 2.48 -18.42
CA LYS A 380 38.57 1.63 -17.78
C LYS A 380 38.92 0.39 -18.62
N GLY A 381 38.59 0.41 -19.91
CA GLY A 381 38.76 -0.72 -20.82
C GLY A 381 37.57 -1.68 -20.76
N THR A 382 37.49 -2.52 -19.71
CA THR A 382 36.44 -3.55 -19.58
C THR A 382 35.10 -3.02 -19.08
N TYR A 383 35.08 -1.84 -18.46
CA TYR A 383 33.88 -1.15 -17.97
C TYR A 383 34.02 0.36 -18.10
N TYR A 384 32.88 1.07 -18.14
CA TYR A 384 32.83 2.51 -17.85
C TYR A 384 32.65 2.71 -16.36
N GLN A 385 33.43 3.59 -15.76
CA GLN A 385 33.31 4.03 -14.38
C GLN A 385 32.47 5.31 -14.33
N VAL A 386 31.47 5.37 -13.45
CA VAL A 386 30.72 6.58 -13.09
C VAL A 386 30.84 6.81 -11.59
N LYS A 387 31.45 7.91 -11.17
CA LYS A 387 31.81 8.20 -9.77
C LYS A 387 31.10 9.44 -9.27
N SER A 388 30.38 9.32 -8.15
CA SER A 388 29.84 10.43 -7.34
C SER A 388 30.78 10.75 -6.16
N ASN A 389 30.34 11.57 -5.20
CA ASN A 389 31.08 11.77 -3.94
C ASN A 389 30.91 10.63 -2.94
N SER A 390 29.92 9.75 -3.11
CA SER A 390 29.64 8.66 -2.14
C SER A 390 30.01 7.28 -2.65
N CYS A 391 29.90 7.02 -3.96
CA CYS A 391 30.06 5.67 -4.52
C CYS A 391 30.50 5.67 -5.99
N VAL A 392 30.78 4.47 -6.51
CA VAL A 392 31.14 4.23 -7.91
C VAL A 392 30.20 3.20 -8.52
N VAL A 393 29.59 3.52 -9.66
CA VAL A 393 28.85 2.58 -10.50
C VAL A 393 29.74 2.16 -11.67
N ARG A 394 29.96 0.85 -11.82
CA ARG A 394 30.64 0.26 -12.98
C ARG A 394 29.61 -0.25 -13.98
N VAL A 395 29.83 0.06 -15.25
CA VAL A 395 29.04 -0.42 -16.40
C VAL A 395 29.94 -1.31 -17.27
N TYR A 396 29.89 -2.63 -17.05
CA TYR A 396 30.68 -3.60 -17.81
C TYR A 396 30.21 -3.67 -19.27
N LYS A 397 31.13 -3.91 -20.21
CA LYS A 397 30.83 -3.81 -21.65
C LYS A 397 30.37 -5.12 -22.31
N GLN A 398 30.88 -6.27 -21.87
CA GLN A 398 30.70 -7.56 -22.54
C GLN A 398 30.43 -8.72 -21.55
N PRO A 399 29.16 -9.15 -21.37
CA PRO A 399 27.95 -8.41 -21.73
C PRO A 399 27.74 -7.19 -20.82
N LEU A 400 26.74 -6.36 -21.12
CA LEU A 400 26.32 -5.26 -20.25
C LEU A 400 25.87 -5.80 -18.89
N ARG A 401 26.57 -5.37 -17.83
CA ARG A 401 26.26 -5.64 -16.43
C ARG A 401 26.61 -4.42 -15.57
N PHE A 402 25.94 -4.27 -14.44
CA PHE A 402 26.16 -3.20 -13.48
C PHE A 402 26.77 -3.74 -12.19
N ALA A 403 27.52 -2.87 -11.51
CA ALA A 403 27.99 -3.10 -10.15
C ALA A 403 28.14 -1.79 -9.40
N LEU A 404 27.88 -1.82 -8.10
CA LEU A 404 28.13 -0.71 -7.17
C LEU A 404 29.37 -1.02 -6.35
N TYR A 405 30.27 -0.05 -6.26
CA TYR A 405 31.50 -0.10 -5.50
C TYR A 405 31.56 1.06 -4.50
N ASP A 406 32.39 0.91 -3.48
CA ASP A 406 32.73 2.00 -2.58
C ASP A 406 33.40 3.17 -3.33
N ILE A 407 33.54 4.31 -2.64
CA ILE A 407 34.07 5.55 -3.25
C ILE A 407 35.51 5.40 -3.79
N ASN A 408 36.26 4.42 -3.29
CA ASN A 408 37.63 4.14 -3.68
C ASN A 408 37.72 3.19 -4.89
N ASP A 409 36.58 2.67 -5.36
CA ASP A 409 36.50 1.67 -6.43
C ASP A 409 37.27 0.37 -6.12
N THR A 410 37.35 -0.03 -4.84
CA THR A 410 38.12 -1.20 -4.40
C THR A 410 37.25 -2.33 -3.85
N ARG A 411 36.12 -2.01 -3.21
CA ARG A 411 35.21 -3.00 -2.63
C ARG A 411 33.85 -2.98 -3.34
N ALA A 412 33.46 -4.11 -3.91
CA ALA A 412 32.13 -4.30 -4.46
C ALA A 412 31.09 -4.30 -3.33
N ILE A 413 30.08 -3.45 -3.46
CA ILE A 413 28.88 -3.41 -2.62
C ILE A 413 27.87 -4.42 -3.14
N TRP A 414 27.60 -4.38 -4.45
CA TRP A 414 26.87 -5.43 -5.17
C TRP A 414 27.36 -5.54 -6.62
N GLU A 415 27.21 -6.71 -7.23
CA GLU A 415 27.57 -6.96 -8.63
C GLU A 415 26.60 -7.95 -9.29
N GLU A 416 26.15 -7.61 -10.49
CA GLU A 416 25.41 -8.53 -11.35
C GLU A 416 26.30 -9.70 -11.80
N SER A 417 25.85 -10.93 -11.53
CA SER A 417 26.53 -12.16 -11.95
C SER A 417 26.19 -12.56 -13.39
N ALA A 418 25.08 -12.03 -13.93
CA ALA A 418 24.60 -12.25 -15.29
C ALA A 418 23.93 -10.96 -15.81
N PRO A 419 23.88 -10.73 -17.13
CA PRO A 419 23.09 -9.61 -17.68
C PRO A 419 21.62 -9.72 -17.27
N LEU A 420 20.93 -8.59 -17.18
CA LEU A 420 19.48 -8.58 -16.97
C LEU A 420 18.79 -9.43 -18.03
N THR A 421 17.74 -10.14 -17.61
CA THR A 421 16.82 -10.81 -18.54
C THR A 421 15.46 -10.11 -18.52
N PHE A 422 14.79 -10.06 -19.65
CA PHE A 422 13.49 -9.39 -19.85
C PHE A 422 12.61 -10.19 -20.81
N GLY A 423 11.38 -9.74 -21.05
CA GLY A 423 10.32 -10.48 -21.75
C GLY A 423 9.02 -10.37 -20.94
N SER A 424 8.41 -11.51 -20.59
CA SER A 424 7.24 -11.50 -19.69
C SER A 424 7.60 -11.22 -18.22
N VAL A 425 8.87 -11.37 -17.86
CA VAL A 425 9.39 -11.09 -16.52
C VAL A 425 10.77 -10.47 -16.66
N THR A 426 11.00 -9.37 -15.96
CA THR A 426 12.35 -8.83 -15.81
C THR A 426 13.02 -9.44 -14.60
N THR A 427 14.24 -9.97 -14.77
CA THR A 427 15.05 -10.55 -13.69
C THR A 427 16.42 -9.87 -13.61
N GLN A 428 16.76 -9.37 -12.43
CA GLN A 428 18.14 -9.04 -12.08
C GLN A 428 18.76 -10.20 -11.30
N THR A 429 19.97 -10.62 -11.71
CA THR A 429 20.70 -11.73 -11.07
C THR A 429 22.02 -11.22 -10.50
N MET A 430 22.23 -11.37 -9.19
CA MET A 430 23.38 -10.82 -8.47
C MET A 430 24.11 -11.86 -7.63
N LYS A 431 25.39 -11.59 -7.35
CA LYS A 431 26.19 -12.34 -6.38
C LYS A 431 25.73 -12.01 -4.96
N ARG A 432 25.54 -13.02 -4.11
CA ARG A 432 25.36 -12.86 -2.66
C ARG A 432 26.72 -12.93 -1.96
N GLN A 433 27.02 -12.00 -1.06
CA GLN A 433 28.22 -12.10 -0.22
C GLN A 433 28.00 -13.14 0.90
N PRO A 434 29.05 -13.85 1.37
CA PRO A 434 28.92 -14.91 2.36
C PRO A 434 28.20 -14.49 3.64
N ASP A 435 28.40 -13.28 4.15
CA ASP A 435 27.80 -12.80 5.41
C ASP A 435 26.66 -11.78 5.21
N GLU A 436 26.12 -11.71 4.00
CA GLU A 436 25.05 -10.79 3.63
C GLU A 436 23.68 -11.20 4.16
N TYR A 437 22.97 -10.27 4.80
CA TYR A 437 21.58 -10.42 5.22
C TYR A 437 20.69 -9.40 4.52
N PHE A 438 19.43 -9.79 4.35
CA PHE A 438 18.44 -8.99 3.63
C PHE A 438 17.19 -8.73 4.46
N TYR A 439 16.61 -7.56 4.26
CA TYR A 439 15.44 -7.04 4.97
C TYR A 439 14.52 -6.29 3.98
N GLY A 440 13.29 -5.97 4.40
CA GLY A 440 12.32 -5.24 3.58
C GLY A 440 11.18 -6.14 3.10
N GLY A 441 10.67 -5.90 1.90
CA GLY A 441 9.56 -6.64 1.30
C GLY A 441 8.17 -6.17 1.75
N GLY A 442 8.08 -5.12 2.56
CA GLY A 442 6.84 -4.67 3.19
C GLY A 442 6.52 -5.45 4.47
N MET A 443 5.24 -5.49 4.82
CA MET A 443 4.72 -6.29 5.93
C MET A 443 4.60 -7.76 5.50
N GLN A 444 5.65 -8.53 5.79
CA GLN A 444 5.72 -9.97 5.59
C GLN A 444 5.41 -10.66 6.92
N ASN A 445 4.21 -11.24 7.06
CA ASN A 445 3.75 -11.68 8.37
C ASN A 445 4.61 -12.85 8.89
N GLY A 446 5.14 -12.72 10.10
CA GLY A 446 5.86 -13.78 10.80
C GLY A 446 7.38 -13.81 10.63
N TYR A 447 7.98 -12.97 9.79
CA TYR A 447 9.42 -12.94 9.56
C TYR A 447 9.91 -11.57 9.07
N PHE A 448 11.17 -11.21 9.39
CA PHE A 448 11.76 -9.91 9.03
C PHE A 448 13.09 -10.00 8.30
N SER A 449 13.78 -11.14 8.38
CA SER A 449 15.10 -11.39 7.81
C SER A 449 15.01 -12.47 6.75
N HIS A 450 15.51 -12.18 5.55
CA HIS A 450 15.20 -12.96 4.35
C HIS A 450 16.39 -13.77 3.81
N ARG A 451 17.55 -13.73 4.49
CA ARG A 451 18.74 -14.48 4.05
C ARG A 451 18.43 -15.97 3.90
N GLY A 452 18.75 -16.53 2.73
CA GLY A 452 18.49 -17.94 2.43
C GLY A 452 17.02 -18.27 2.16
N GLN A 453 16.17 -17.25 2.05
CA GLN A 453 14.74 -17.39 1.80
C GLN A 453 14.37 -16.78 0.45
N GLU A 454 13.17 -17.13 0.02
CA GLU A 454 12.51 -16.54 -1.13
C GLU A 454 11.23 -15.88 -0.63
N ILE A 455 10.98 -14.65 -1.06
CA ILE A 455 9.79 -13.89 -0.67
C ILE A 455 9.02 -13.46 -1.92
N LEU A 456 7.70 -13.38 -1.77
CA LEU A 456 6.81 -12.86 -2.78
C LEU A 456 6.49 -11.40 -2.48
N ILE A 457 6.54 -10.56 -3.52
CA ILE A 457 6.22 -9.15 -3.49
C ILE A 457 4.84 -9.00 -4.14
N GLU A 458 3.84 -9.48 -3.42
CA GLU A 458 2.43 -9.49 -3.81
C GLU A 458 1.56 -9.58 -2.56
N LYS A 459 0.28 -9.20 -2.68
CA LYS A 459 -0.70 -9.55 -1.67
C LYS A 459 -1.04 -11.04 -1.77
N GLY A 460 -1.18 -11.73 -0.65
CA GLY A 460 -1.57 -13.14 -0.68
C GLY A 460 -1.37 -13.87 0.64
N ASN A 461 -1.81 -15.13 0.67
CA ASN A 461 -1.72 -16.03 1.82
C ASN A 461 -2.46 -15.56 3.09
N GLY A 462 -3.50 -14.75 2.92
CA GLY A 462 -4.36 -14.29 4.01
C GLY A 462 -3.65 -13.35 5.00
N TRP A 463 -4.15 -13.37 6.25
CA TRP A 463 -3.77 -12.43 7.33
C TRP A 463 -2.87 -13.04 8.40
N ASP A 464 -2.75 -14.36 8.42
CA ASP A 464 -1.99 -15.10 9.44
C ASP A 464 -0.48 -15.10 9.15
N ASN A 465 0.27 -15.90 9.90
CA ASN A 465 1.69 -16.15 9.67
C ASN A 465 1.95 -16.59 8.21
N GLY A 466 2.88 -15.93 7.52
CA GLY A 466 3.14 -16.10 6.10
C GLY A 466 2.28 -15.24 5.16
N GLY A 467 1.27 -14.54 5.68
CA GLY A 467 0.45 -13.56 4.97
C GLY A 467 1.23 -12.32 4.53
N ARG A 468 0.72 -11.61 3.52
CA ARG A 468 1.37 -10.42 2.93
C ARG A 468 0.37 -9.28 2.76
N PRO A 469 -0.11 -8.69 3.87
CA PRO A 469 -1.15 -7.69 3.81
C PRO A 469 -0.68 -6.33 3.27
N ASN A 470 0.61 -6.00 3.35
CA ASN A 470 1.13 -4.70 2.86
C ASN A 470 2.52 -4.86 2.23
N PRO A 471 2.64 -5.57 1.08
CA PRO A 471 3.92 -5.78 0.41
C PRO A 471 4.54 -4.47 -0.09
N ALA A 472 5.86 -4.44 -0.23
CA ALA A 472 6.57 -3.33 -0.86
C ALA A 472 7.76 -3.86 -1.68
N PRO A 473 7.97 -3.40 -2.93
CA PRO A 473 9.06 -3.85 -3.80
C PRO A 473 10.40 -3.19 -3.42
N PHE A 474 10.72 -3.16 -2.14
CA PHE A 474 11.93 -2.59 -1.57
C PHE A 474 12.65 -3.62 -0.71
N TYR A 475 13.97 -3.69 -0.81
CA TYR A 475 14.79 -4.44 0.13
C TYR A 475 16.09 -3.69 0.49
N MET A 476 16.69 -4.10 1.60
CA MET A 476 17.99 -3.62 2.06
C MET A 476 18.93 -4.79 2.31
N SER A 477 20.23 -4.53 2.18
CA SER A 477 21.31 -5.48 2.41
C SER A 477 22.30 -4.95 3.44
N THR A 478 22.83 -5.84 4.29
CA THR A 478 23.96 -5.54 5.18
C THR A 478 25.26 -5.24 4.45
N ALA A 479 25.34 -5.46 3.12
CA ALA A 479 26.47 -5.03 2.31
C ALA A 479 26.56 -3.50 2.15
N GLY A 480 25.51 -2.76 2.55
CA GLY A 480 25.49 -1.29 2.53
C GLY A 480 24.72 -0.69 1.34
N TYR A 481 23.68 -1.39 0.88
CA TYR A 481 22.78 -0.86 -0.15
C TYR A 481 21.32 -1.27 0.08
N GLY A 482 20.40 -0.50 -0.49
CA GLY A 482 19.02 -0.92 -0.71
C GLY A 482 18.62 -0.76 -2.17
N ALA A 483 17.54 -1.42 -2.55
CA ALA A 483 16.99 -1.36 -3.89
C ALA A 483 15.46 -1.34 -3.86
N PHE A 484 14.87 -0.45 -4.66
CA PHE A 484 13.43 -0.27 -4.82
C PHE A 484 13.06 -0.40 -6.29
N ARG A 485 12.16 -1.34 -6.64
CA ARG A 485 11.60 -1.48 -7.99
C ARG A 485 10.41 -0.54 -8.15
N ASN A 486 10.55 0.47 -9.01
CA ASN A 486 9.48 1.42 -9.33
C ASN A 486 8.47 0.77 -10.29
N THR A 487 7.51 0.02 -9.75
CA THR A 487 6.48 -0.70 -10.49
C THR A 487 5.28 -0.98 -9.59
N PHE A 488 4.12 -1.22 -10.18
CA PHE A 488 2.95 -1.79 -9.49
C PHE A 488 2.77 -3.28 -9.79
N ASP A 489 3.56 -3.86 -10.70
CA ASP A 489 3.51 -5.29 -10.97
C ASP A 489 4.08 -6.08 -9.80
N VAL A 490 3.50 -7.26 -9.58
CA VAL A 490 3.96 -8.19 -8.56
C VAL A 490 5.35 -8.74 -8.88
N GLY A 491 6.04 -9.17 -7.85
CA GLY A 491 7.41 -9.64 -7.96
C GLY A 491 7.76 -10.75 -7.00
N LYS A 492 9.01 -11.16 -7.08
CA LYS A 492 9.57 -12.26 -6.31
C LYS A 492 11.06 -12.04 -6.11
N TYR A 493 11.50 -12.09 -4.85
CA TYR A 493 12.90 -11.88 -4.47
C TYR A 493 13.47 -13.16 -3.86
N ASP A 494 14.51 -13.69 -4.47
CA ASP A 494 15.24 -14.87 -4.02
C ASP A 494 16.56 -14.44 -3.39
N PHE A 495 16.73 -14.70 -2.10
CA PHE A 495 17.90 -14.35 -1.30
C PHE A 495 18.74 -15.58 -0.90
N ARG A 496 18.63 -16.68 -1.65
CA ARG A 496 19.49 -17.86 -1.53
C ARG A 496 20.87 -17.59 -2.16
N ASP A 497 21.56 -18.60 -2.65
CA ASP A 497 22.98 -18.46 -3.05
C ASP A 497 23.20 -17.56 -4.26
N THR A 498 22.28 -17.58 -5.22
CA THR A 498 22.23 -16.60 -6.32
C THR A 498 21.03 -15.70 -6.10
N LEU A 499 21.28 -14.40 -5.99
CA LEU A 499 20.19 -13.45 -5.78
C LEU A 499 19.41 -13.28 -7.08
N GLN A 500 18.09 -13.38 -7.03
CA GLN A 500 17.22 -13.10 -8.17
C GLN A 500 16.07 -12.17 -7.78
N PHE A 501 15.98 -11.03 -8.44
CA PHE A 501 14.92 -10.04 -8.21
C PHE A 501 14.05 -9.92 -9.45
N LYS A 502 12.79 -10.32 -9.34
CA LYS A 502 11.87 -10.48 -10.47
C LYS A 502 10.63 -9.63 -10.31
N HIS A 503 10.13 -9.07 -11.41
CA HIS A 503 8.80 -8.48 -11.53
C HIS A 503 8.15 -8.86 -12.86
N ASN A 504 6.83 -9.01 -12.86
CA ASN A 504 6.01 -9.35 -14.03
C ASN A 504 5.84 -8.17 -14.98
N GLU A 505 6.95 -7.61 -15.43
CA GLU A 505 7.01 -6.44 -16.28
C GLU A 505 8.21 -6.56 -17.22
N ASN A 506 8.12 -5.99 -18.42
CA ASN A 506 9.17 -6.09 -19.44
C ASN A 506 10.29 -5.03 -19.26
N ARG A 507 10.01 -3.90 -18.60
CA ARG A 507 11.03 -2.91 -18.25
C ARG A 507 11.71 -3.21 -16.91
N PHE A 508 12.95 -2.75 -16.77
CA PHE A 508 13.63 -2.69 -15.48
C PHE A 508 13.68 -1.23 -15.01
N ASP A 509 13.19 -0.93 -13.82
CA ASP A 509 13.30 0.42 -13.27
C ASP A 509 13.54 0.35 -11.77
N CYS A 510 14.78 0.54 -11.36
CA CYS A 510 15.21 0.33 -10.00
C CYS A 510 16.01 1.51 -9.46
N PHE A 511 15.59 2.02 -8.30
CA PHE A 511 16.37 2.94 -7.50
C PHE A 511 17.26 2.17 -6.55
N TYR A 512 18.53 2.56 -6.49
CA TYR A 512 19.50 2.07 -5.54
C TYR A 512 19.86 3.17 -4.55
N PHE A 513 20.01 2.78 -3.29
CA PHE A 513 20.38 3.64 -2.19
C PHE A 513 21.69 3.10 -1.61
N TYR A 514 22.77 3.85 -1.75
CA TYR A 514 24.02 3.53 -1.08
C TYR A 514 23.99 4.11 0.34
N GLY A 515 24.23 3.27 1.35
CA GLY A 515 24.26 3.74 2.72
C GLY A 515 25.08 2.79 3.57
N PRO A 516 26.20 3.25 4.18
CA PRO A 516 26.99 2.39 5.06
C PRO A 516 26.21 1.91 6.29
N SER A 517 25.02 2.47 6.56
CA SER A 517 24.06 1.95 7.54
C SER A 517 22.66 1.74 6.93
N LEU A 518 21.93 0.76 7.46
CA LEU A 518 20.51 0.50 7.12
C LEU A 518 19.61 1.71 7.39
N LYS A 519 19.95 2.55 8.38
CA LYS A 519 19.23 3.79 8.69
C LYS A 519 19.34 4.80 7.54
N GLN A 520 20.52 4.96 6.94
CA GLN A 520 20.70 5.82 5.76
C GLN A 520 19.98 5.28 4.52
N ILE A 521 19.91 3.95 4.37
CA ILE A 521 19.15 3.33 3.29
C ILE A 521 17.65 3.62 3.43
N LEU A 522 17.08 3.53 4.63
CA LEU A 522 15.69 3.94 4.91
C LEU A 522 15.45 5.43 4.65
N ASP A 523 16.42 6.29 4.98
CA ASP A 523 16.36 7.72 4.67
C ASP A 523 16.34 7.95 3.16
N GLY A 524 17.24 7.33 2.40
CA GLY A 524 17.27 7.39 0.93
C GLY A 524 15.97 6.88 0.30
N TYR A 525 15.47 5.72 0.76
CA TYR A 525 14.21 5.15 0.30
C TYR A 525 13.05 6.11 0.50
N THR A 526 12.89 6.66 1.71
CA THR A 526 11.79 7.59 2.00
C THR A 526 11.99 9.00 1.45
N ARG A 527 13.19 9.40 1.01
CA ARG A 527 13.35 10.61 0.18
C ARG A 527 12.74 10.39 -1.21
N VAL A 528 12.92 9.21 -1.80
CA VAL A 528 12.40 8.86 -3.13
C VAL A 528 10.92 8.54 -3.09
N THR A 529 10.47 7.69 -2.16
CA THR A 529 9.07 7.26 -2.02
C THR A 529 8.28 8.10 -1.02
N GLY A 530 8.83 9.22 -0.58
CA GLY A 530 8.27 10.18 0.37
C GLY A 530 8.19 9.71 1.82
N ARG A 531 8.20 10.72 2.69
CA ARG A 531 8.36 10.59 4.13
C ARG A 531 7.14 9.94 4.79
N PRO A 532 7.33 9.05 5.79
CA PRO A 532 6.23 8.51 6.58
C PRO A 532 5.40 9.65 7.17
N PHE A 533 4.06 9.56 7.16
CA PHE A 533 3.22 10.62 7.71
C PHE A 533 3.49 10.82 9.22
N LEU A 534 3.50 12.07 9.68
CA LEU A 534 3.56 12.35 11.11
C LEU A 534 2.14 12.39 11.67
N MET A 535 1.72 11.29 12.29
CA MET A 535 0.40 11.17 12.91
C MET A 535 0.12 12.25 13.96
N PRO A 536 -1.16 12.61 14.18
CA PRO A 536 -1.50 13.48 15.30
C PRO A 536 -1.18 12.79 16.64
N ARG A 537 -0.78 13.55 17.66
CA ARG A 537 -0.25 12.99 18.92
C ARG A 537 -1.26 12.09 19.63
N TRP A 538 -2.55 12.42 19.58
CA TRP A 538 -3.63 11.60 20.13
C TRP A 538 -3.78 10.22 19.47
N ALA A 539 -3.28 10.03 18.24
CA ALA A 539 -3.33 8.74 17.54
C ALA A 539 -2.42 7.68 18.20
N LEU A 540 -1.42 8.12 18.98
CA LEU A 540 -0.60 7.21 19.77
C LEU A 540 -1.44 6.50 20.82
N SER A 541 -2.51 7.10 21.34
CA SER A 541 -3.38 6.50 22.35
C SER A 541 -4.23 5.35 21.79
N LEU A 542 -4.76 4.50 22.68
CA LEU A 542 -5.59 3.36 22.31
C LEU A 542 -6.85 3.78 21.52
N GLY A 543 -7.06 3.13 20.36
CA GLY A 543 -8.30 3.21 19.58
C GLY A 543 -9.30 2.10 19.90
N ASP A 544 -10.59 2.38 19.73
CA ASP A 544 -11.69 1.42 19.87
C ASP A 544 -12.58 1.41 18.62
N ALA A 545 -12.76 0.25 17.99
CA ALA A 545 -13.58 0.13 16.78
C ALA A 545 -14.68 -0.94 16.93
N ASN A 546 -15.89 -0.62 16.48
CA ASN A 546 -17.02 -1.54 16.33
C ASN A 546 -18.12 -0.90 15.46
N CYS A 547 -19.14 -1.68 15.12
CA CYS A 547 -20.43 -1.16 14.68
C CYS A 547 -21.40 -0.95 15.86
N TYR A 548 -21.77 0.30 16.14
CA TYR A 548 -22.76 0.66 17.17
C TYR A 548 -24.12 1.13 16.59
N ASN A 549 -24.34 1.01 15.28
CA ASN A 549 -25.56 1.46 14.60
C ASN A 549 -26.29 0.28 13.91
N ARG A 550 -26.75 -0.70 14.68
CA ARG A 550 -27.25 -1.99 14.16
C ARG A 550 -28.77 -2.10 14.02
N GLY A 551 -29.53 -1.07 14.37
CA GLY A 551 -30.99 -1.14 14.38
C GLY A 551 -31.57 -2.06 15.46
N GLY A 552 -32.88 -2.28 15.42
CA GLY A 552 -33.60 -3.21 16.30
C GLY A 552 -33.47 -4.67 15.83
N ALA A 553 -33.81 -5.63 16.70
CA ALA A 553 -33.78 -7.04 16.35
C ALA A 553 -34.64 -7.32 15.09
N GLY A 554 -34.03 -7.84 14.02
CA GLY A 554 -34.73 -8.27 12.80
C GLY A 554 -34.53 -7.40 11.55
N THR A 555 -33.78 -6.30 11.60
CA THR A 555 -33.35 -5.56 10.40
C THR A 555 -32.02 -6.12 9.88
N ASP A 556 -32.06 -6.87 8.77
CA ASP A 556 -31.00 -7.45 7.90
C ASP A 556 -29.60 -7.82 8.43
N SER A 557 -29.38 -7.91 9.75
CA SER A 557 -28.14 -8.37 10.38
C SER A 557 -28.00 -9.90 10.43
N LYS A 558 -28.59 -10.63 9.47
CA LYS A 558 -28.65 -12.11 9.49
C LYS A 558 -27.27 -12.79 9.38
N ALA A 559 -26.21 -12.08 9.01
CA ALA A 559 -24.85 -12.61 8.92
C ALA A 559 -23.99 -12.40 10.18
N TYR A 560 -24.38 -11.51 11.12
CA TYR A 560 -23.52 -11.16 12.25
C TYR A 560 -23.74 -12.06 13.48
N LYS A 561 -22.76 -12.92 13.80
CA LYS A 561 -22.80 -13.83 14.97
C LYS A 561 -22.03 -13.33 16.20
N GLY A 562 -21.64 -12.06 16.21
CA GLY A 562 -20.84 -11.45 17.28
C GLY A 562 -21.65 -10.71 18.36
N THR A 563 -20.99 -10.20 19.40
CA THR A 563 -21.62 -9.66 20.63
C THR A 563 -22.38 -8.34 20.42
N GLY A 564 -23.62 -8.42 19.93
CA GLY A 564 -24.79 -8.10 20.77
C GLY A 564 -25.15 -6.65 21.16
N THR A 565 -24.72 -5.58 20.49
CA THR A 565 -25.34 -4.25 20.71
C THR A 565 -26.27 -3.86 19.56
N THR A 566 -27.57 -4.16 19.71
CA THR A 566 -28.64 -3.44 18.99
C THR A 566 -28.66 -1.99 19.47
N GLY A 567 -28.73 -1.00 18.58
CA GLY A 567 -28.64 0.40 18.98
C GLY A 567 -28.43 1.40 17.84
N THR A 568 -28.25 2.65 18.24
CA THR A 568 -27.95 3.82 17.40
C THR A 568 -26.54 4.33 17.71
N THR A 569 -25.89 5.04 16.78
CA THR A 569 -24.50 5.54 16.99
C THR A 569 -24.28 6.26 18.33
N PRO A 570 -25.20 7.10 18.85
CA PRO A 570 -25.05 7.75 20.16
C PRO A 570 -24.90 6.79 21.36
N ASP A 571 -25.34 5.54 21.25
CA ASP A 571 -25.27 4.58 22.37
C ASP A 571 -23.83 4.27 22.77
N VAL A 572 -22.86 4.46 21.86
CA VAL A 572 -21.42 4.34 22.13
C VAL A 572 -20.96 5.22 23.30
N ILE A 573 -21.62 6.35 23.53
CA ILE A 573 -21.27 7.28 24.60
C ILE A 573 -21.42 6.59 25.96
N LYS A 574 -22.60 6.01 26.22
CA LYS A 574 -22.91 5.37 27.51
C LYS A 574 -22.32 3.96 27.62
N LEU A 575 -22.34 3.21 26.52
CA LEU A 575 -21.94 1.81 26.53
C LEU A 575 -20.42 1.62 26.52
N VAL A 576 -19.68 2.59 26.00
CA VAL A 576 -18.24 2.46 25.77
C VAL A 576 -17.48 3.64 26.37
N ALA A 577 -17.74 4.88 25.92
CA ALA A 577 -16.93 6.04 26.31
C ALA A 577 -16.99 6.32 27.82
N ASP A 578 -18.17 6.29 28.43
CA ASP A 578 -18.35 6.44 29.88
C ASP A 578 -17.66 5.29 30.65
N LYS A 579 -17.64 4.07 30.09
CA LYS A 579 -16.95 2.91 30.71
C LYS A 579 -15.44 3.03 30.70
N TYR A 580 -14.83 3.66 29.69
CA TYR A 580 -13.40 4.02 29.74
C TYR A 580 -13.10 4.98 30.90
N ILE A 581 -13.99 5.94 31.19
CA ILE A 581 -13.83 6.89 32.31
C ILE A 581 -14.01 6.19 33.65
N GLU A 582 -15.10 5.42 33.82
CA GLU A 582 -15.39 4.68 35.05
C GLU A 582 -14.22 3.77 35.48
N ASN A 583 -13.48 3.23 34.50
CA ASN A 583 -12.37 2.31 34.73
C ASN A 583 -10.99 2.99 34.74
N ASP A 584 -10.90 4.32 34.77
CA ASP A 584 -9.64 5.09 34.73
C ASP A 584 -8.72 4.63 33.58
N MET A 585 -9.32 4.40 32.41
CA MET A 585 -8.65 3.78 31.27
C MET A 585 -8.18 4.85 30.27
N PRO A 586 -6.90 4.81 29.85
CA PRO A 586 -6.43 5.66 28.77
C PRO A 586 -7.13 5.39 27.44
N ARG A 587 -7.29 6.43 26.64
CA ARG A 587 -8.11 6.44 25.43
C ARG A 587 -7.68 7.52 24.45
N GLY A 588 -7.93 7.27 23.16
CA GLY A 588 -7.56 8.19 22.07
C GLY A 588 -8.72 8.48 21.13
N TRP A 589 -9.29 7.44 20.53
CA TRP A 589 -10.30 7.60 19.49
C TRP A 589 -11.27 6.43 19.42
N ILE A 590 -12.46 6.68 18.88
CA ILE A 590 -13.48 5.66 18.61
C ILE A 590 -13.87 5.68 17.13
N LEU A 591 -14.01 4.50 16.53
CA LEU A 591 -14.65 4.31 15.24
C LEU A 591 -16.00 3.60 15.48
N PRO A 592 -17.14 4.30 15.34
CA PRO A 592 -18.41 3.77 15.79
C PRO A 592 -19.23 3.04 14.71
N ASN A 593 -18.70 2.95 13.49
CA ASN A 593 -19.38 2.37 12.33
C ASN A 593 -18.59 1.24 11.62
N ASP A 594 -17.73 0.50 12.34
CA ASP A 594 -16.89 -0.53 11.73
C ASP A 594 -17.71 -1.73 11.24
N GLY A 595 -17.79 -1.91 9.92
CA GLY A 595 -18.40 -3.07 9.28
C GLY A 595 -19.56 -2.74 8.32
N TYR A 596 -19.77 -3.64 7.35
CA TYR A 596 -20.76 -3.51 6.29
C TYR A 596 -22.17 -3.20 6.83
N GLY A 597 -22.83 -2.24 6.19
CA GLY A 597 -24.19 -1.85 6.51
C GLY A 597 -24.37 -1.17 7.87
N CYS A 598 -23.29 -0.90 8.62
CA CYS A 598 -23.41 -0.24 9.92
C CYS A 598 -23.93 1.19 9.77
N GLY A 599 -23.33 1.97 8.87
CA GLY A 599 -23.63 3.40 8.72
C GLY A 599 -23.53 4.16 10.06
N TYR A 600 -24.21 5.31 10.15
CA TYR A 600 -24.27 6.08 11.39
C TYR A 600 -25.55 6.92 11.49
N THR A 601 -25.97 7.23 12.72
CA THR A 601 -27.08 8.13 13.04
C THR A 601 -26.63 9.21 14.03
N LYS A 602 -27.08 10.47 13.85
CA LYS A 602 -26.73 11.60 14.74
C LYS A 602 -25.20 11.76 15.00
N LEU A 603 -24.41 11.61 13.95
CA LEU A 603 -22.95 11.54 14.04
C LEU A 603 -22.33 12.83 14.60
N ASP A 604 -22.81 14.00 14.19
CA ASP A 604 -22.39 15.32 14.69
C ASP A 604 -22.42 15.43 16.23
N SER A 605 -23.59 15.17 16.82
CA SER A 605 -23.77 15.24 18.28
C SER A 605 -22.99 14.14 19.00
N THR A 606 -22.83 12.97 18.36
CA THR A 606 -22.04 11.87 18.91
C THR A 606 -20.57 12.25 18.99
N ILE A 607 -20.00 12.81 17.92
CA ILE A 607 -18.61 13.28 17.87
C ILE A 607 -18.37 14.33 18.95
N MET A 608 -19.28 15.30 19.09
CA MET A 608 -19.17 16.33 20.13
C MET A 608 -19.12 15.73 21.55
N GLU A 609 -19.98 14.77 21.86
CA GLU A 609 -20.03 14.13 23.18
C GLU A 609 -18.84 13.20 23.45
N LEU A 610 -18.33 12.51 22.42
CA LEU A 610 -17.09 11.74 22.49
C LEU A 610 -15.88 12.65 22.75
N HIS A 611 -15.80 13.80 22.07
CA HIS A 611 -14.72 14.76 22.26
C HIS A 611 -14.69 15.34 23.67
N LYS A 612 -15.85 15.64 24.29
CA LYS A 612 -15.93 16.07 25.70
C LYS A 612 -15.33 15.06 26.68
N ARG A 613 -15.25 13.79 26.26
CA ARG A 613 -14.70 12.66 27.04
C ARG A 613 -13.26 12.34 26.66
N GLY A 614 -12.62 13.12 25.79
CA GLY A 614 -11.24 12.91 25.38
C GLY A 614 -11.06 11.91 24.23
N PHE A 615 -12.09 11.70 23.41
CA PHE A 615 -12.02 10.87 22.21
C PHE A 615 -12.08 11.71 20.94
N TYR A 616 -11.17 11.45 20.01
CA TYR A 616 -11.40 11.74 18.60
C TYR A 616 -12.32 10.68 17.99
N THR A 617 -12.96 11.00 16.86
CA THR A 617 -13.84 10.05 16.16
C THR A 617 -13.32 9.79 14.75
N GLY A 618 -13.24 8.52 14.39
CA GLY A 618 -12.99 8.07 13.02
C GLY A 618 -14.20 7.38 12.42
N LEU A 619 -14.12 7.09 11.12
CA LEU A 619 -15.13 6.34 10.39
C LEU A 619 -14.50 5.21 9.58
N TRP A 620 -15.22 4.10 9.47
CA TRP A 620 -14.92 3.03 8.54
C TRP A 620 -15.55 3.36 7.18
N THR A 621 -14.82 3.08 6.11
CA THR A 621 -15.13 3.54 4.75
C THR A 621 -14.96 2.41 3.74
N GLU A 622 -16.05 2.04 3.05
CA GLU A 622 -16.14 0.82 2.23
C GLU A 622 -16.21 1.03 0.71
N ASN A 623 -16.53 2.24 0.26
CA ASN A 623 -16.81 2.49 -1.15
C ASN A 623 -16.38 3.90 -1.61
N GLY A 624 -15.34 4.46 -0.99
CA GLY A 624 -14.77 5.75 -1.37
C GLY A 624 -15.13 6.88 -0.40
N VAL A 625 -14.82 8.12 -0.81
CA VAL A 625 -14.76 9.29 0.09
C VAL A 625 -15.81 10.35 -0.20
N ASP A 626 -16.89 10.02 -0.88
CA ASP A 626 -17.91 10.99 -1.33
C ASP A 626 -18.54 11.80 -0.19
N LYS A 627 -18.58 11.23 1.01
CA LYS A 627 -19.15 11.86 2.21
C LYS A 627 -18.10 12.60 3.05
N ILE A 628 -16.81 12.46 2.74
CA ILE A 628 -15.71 12.89 3.62
C ILE A 628 -15.74 14.39 3.90
N ALA A 629 -16.15 15.20 2.92
CA ALA A 629 -16.24 16.65 3.09
C ALA A 629 -17.22 17.03 4.21
N LYS A 630 -18.38 16.35 4.26
CA LYS A 630 -19.38 16.56 5.32
C LYS A 630 -18.94 15.92 6.63
N GLU A 631 -18.45 14.68 6.56
CA GLU A 631 -18.01 13.92 7.74
C GLU A 631 -16.86 14.61 8.49
N VAL A 632 -15.94 15.25 7.77
CA VAL A 632 -14.78 15.94 8.36
C VAL A 632 -15.10 17.41 8.63
N GLY A 633 -15.61 18.14 7.63
CA GLY A 633 -15.78 19.59 7.69
C GLY A 633 -16.99 20.05 8.50
N VAL A 634 -18.05 19.24 8.55
CA VAL A 634 -19.27 19.56 9.31
C VAL A 634 -19.35 18.75 10.60
N TYR A 635 -19.19 17.42 10.53
CA TYR A 635 -19.38 16.56 11.71
C TYR A 635 -18.14 16.47 12.60
N GLY A 636 -16.94 16.66 12.05
CA GLY A 636 -15.72 16.71 12.84
C GLY A 636 -14.95 15.39 12.98
N SER A 637 -15.19 14.39 12.12
CA SER A 637 -14.38 13.16 12.10
C SER A 637 -12.93 13.46 11.69
N ARG A 638 -11.96 12.67 12.19
CA ARG A 638 -10.51 12.92 12.05
C ARG A 638 -9.69 11.67 11.71
N LEU A 639 -10.35 10.58 11.34
CA LEU A 639 -9.73 9.30 11.02
C LEU A 639 -10.60 8.55 10.01
N ALA A 640 -9.97 7.87 9.04
CA ALA A 640 -10.66 6.90 8.19
C ALA A 640 -9.98 5.52 8.29
N LYS A 641 -10.76 4.45 8.49
CA LYS A 641 -10.31 3.06 8.35
C LYS A 641 -10.85 2.51 7.04
N LEU A 642 -9.97 2.14 6.14
CA LEU A 642 -10.33 1.70 4.79
C LEU A 642 -10.59 0.21 4.77
N ASP A 643 -11.74 -0.15 4.22
CA ASP A 643 -12.18 -1.53 4.16
C ASP A 643 -11.54 -2.33 3.03
N VAL A 644 -11.49 -3.66 3.19
CA VAL A 644 -11.03 -4.60 2.17
C VAL A 644 -11.95 -4.62 0.94
N ALA A 645 -13.26 -4.35 1.04
CA ALA A 645 -14.08 -4.21 -0.17
C ALA A 645 -13.67 -3.02 -1.03
N TRP A 646 -13.16 -1.96 -0.40
CA TRP A 646 -12.55 -0.85 -1.14
C TRP A 646 -11.13 -1.23 -1.56
N VAL A 647 -10.18 -1.26 -0.64
CA VAL A 647 -8.75 -1.32 -0.97
C VAL A 647 -8.21 -2.72 -1.26
N GLY A 648 -9.06 -3.76 -1.19
CA GLY A 648 -8.71 -5.17 -1.42
C GLY A 648 -8.07 -5.54 -2.76
N PRO A 649 -8.30 -4.83 -3.88
CA PRO A 649 -7.50 -5.01 -5.10
C PRO A 649 -6.00 -4.77 -4.87
N GLY A 650 -5.65 -3.93 -3.89
CA GLY A 650 -4.29 -3.66 -3.45
C GLY A 650 -3.47 -2.78 -4.37
N TYR A 651 -2.16 -2.71 -4.10
CA TYR A 651 -1.18 -2.04 -4.96
C TYR A 651 -1.52 -0.55 -5.16
N LYS A 652 -1.61 -0.10 -6.42
CA LYS A 652 -2.04 1.25 -6.79
C LYS A 652 -3.41 1.59 -6.23
N PHE A 653 -4.36 0.65 -6.27
CA PHE A 653 -5.74 0.94 -5.86
C PHE A 653 -5.83 1.26 -4.36
N ALA A 654 -5.12 0.49 -3.53
CA ALA A 654 -5.03 0.77 -2.11
C ALA A 654 -4.27 2.08 -1.83
N LEU A 655 -3.20 2.36 -2.59
CA LEU A 655 -2.45 3.61 -2.45
C LEU A 655 -3.31 4.84 -2.80
N ASP A 656 -4.08 4.78 -3.88
CA ASP A 656 -5.00 5.82 -4.31
C ASP A 656 -6.12 6.03 -3.28
N GLY A 657 -6.66 4.95 -2.72
CA GLY A 657 -7.65 5.03 -1.65
C GLY A 657 -7.10 5.68 -0.37
N CYS A 658 -5.88 5.29 0.03
CA CYS A 658 -5.18 5.92 1.14
C CYS A 658 -4.98 7.42 0.90
N LYS A 659 -4.51 7.79 -0.29
CA LYS A 659 -4.29 9.19 -0.69
C LYS A 659 -5.60 9.98 -0.66
N ALA A 660 -6.67 9.47 -1.28
CA ALA A 660 -7.95 10.14 -1.36
C ALA A 660 -8.56 10.40 0.03
N ALA A 661 -8.49 9.42 0.93
CA ALA A 661 -8.98 9.58 2.30
C ALA A 661 -8.09 10.50 3.13
N TYR A 662 -6.77 10.39 2.99
CA TYR A 662 -5.80 11.27 3.65
C TYR A 662 -6.01 12.73 3.27
N GLU A 663 -6.01 13.02 1.96
CA GLU A 663 -6.26 14.34 1.40
C GLU A 663 -7.68 14.82 1.70
N GLY A 664 -8.66 13.92 1.76
CA GLY A 664 -10.04 14.25 2.13
C GLY A 664 -10.16 14.80 3.57
N ILE A 665 -9.42 14.26 4.53
CA ILE A 665 -9.34 14.82 5.89
C ILE A 665 -8.66 16.19 5.87
N GLU A 666 -7.56 16.28 5.15
CA GLU A 666 -6.67 17.43 5.07
C GLU A 666 -7.26 18.62 4.28
N ASN A 667 -8.12 18.38 3.30
CA ASN A 667 -8.78 19.43 2.51
C ASN A 667 -10.01 20.00 3.23
N ASN A 668 -10.55 19.28 4.21
CA ASN A 668 -11.78 19.66 4.93
C ASN A 668 -11.53 20.00 6.41
N SER A 669 -10.26 20.01 6.85
CA SER A 669 -9.85 20.45 8.18
C SER A 669 -8.38 20.87 8.20
N ASN A 670 -7.93 21.55 9.26
CA ASN A 670 -6.49 21.78 9.46
C ASN A 670 -5.77 20.61 10.19
N ALA A 671 -6.49 19.51 10.46
CA ALA A 671 -5.89 18.36 11.10
C ALA A 671 -4.95 17.61 10.15
N ARG A 672 -4.03 16.84 10.71
CA ARG A 672 -3.23 15.88 9.95
C ARG A 672 -4.11 14.76 9.44
N GLY A 673 -3.87 14.29 8.21
CA GLY A 673 -4.51 13.07 7.73
C GLY A 673 -4.14 11.87 8.62
N TYR A 674 -5.12 11.05 8.97
CA TYR A 674 -4.88 9.82 9.72
C TYR A 674 -5.74 8.70 9.16
N ILE A 675 -5.08 7.70 8.57
CA ILE A 675 -5.72 6.62 7.82
C ILE A 675 -5.22 5.27 8.31
N TRP A 676 -6.12 4.30 8.44
CA TRP A 676 -5.78 2.88 8.66
C TRP A 676 -6.15 2.08 7.41
N SER A 677 -5.22 1.30 6.89
CA SER A 677 -5.43 0.57 5.65
C SER A 677 -4.68 -0.76 5.62
N VAL A 678 -4.99 -1.55 4.59
CA VAL A 678 -4.31 -2.78 4.18
C VAL A 678 -4.08 -2.75 2.68
N MET A 679 -3.39 -3.76 2.18
CA MET A 679 -3.15 -4.02 0.75
C MET A 679 -2.31 -2.92 0.09
N GLY A 680 -1.55 -2.17 0.90
CA GLY A 680 -0.69 -1.09 0.44
C GLY A 680 0.46 -1.55 -0.44
N TRP A 681 1.27 -0.58 -0.84
CA TRP A 681 2.47 -0.75 -1.67
C TRP A 681 3.58 0.19 -1.21
N ALA A 682 4.66 0.31 -1.97
CA ALA A 682 5.62 1.40 -1.76
C ALA A 682 4.90 2.77 -1.87
N GLY A 683 5.14 3.65 -0.90
CA GLY A 683 4.51 4.97 -0.82
C GLY A 683 3.34 5.04 0.18
N THR A 684 2.74 3.92 0.58
CA THR A 684 1.62 3.91 1.54
C THR A 684 1.99 4.54 2.88
N GLN A 685 3.27 4.47 3.29
CA GLN A 685 3.74 5.06 4.53
C GLN A 685 3.53 6.58 4.60
N ARG A 686 3.34 7.28 3.47
CA ARG A 686 3.05 8.72 3.42
C ARG A 686 1.63 9.08 3.85
N TYR A 687 0.74 8.10 3.91
CA TYR A 687 -0.69 8.34 4.08
C TYR A 687 -1.30 7.53 5.22
N SER A 688 -0.80 6.33 5.52
CA SER A 688 -1.55 5.38 6.34
C SER A 688 -0.72 4.55 7.31
N THR A 689 -1.32 4.32 8.49
CA THR A 689 -1.06 3.17 9.35
C THR A 689 -1.35 1.89 8.57
N VAL A 690 -0.39 0.98 8.50
CA VAL A 690 -0.60 -0.33 7.89
C VAL A 690 -1.02 -1.35 8.94
N TRP A 691 -2.18 -1.96 8.72
CA TRP A 691 -2.76 -2.95 9.61
C TRP A 691 -2.52 -4.38 9.06
N SER A 692 -2.41 -5.36 9.95
CA SER A 692 -1.99 -6.72 9.59
C SER A 692 -3.08 -7.63 9.02
N GLY A 693 -4.35 -7.23 9.02
CA GLY A 693 -5.46 -8.10 8.63
C GLY A 693 -6.24 -8.70 9.79
N ASP A 694 -7.28 -9.46 9.46
CA ASP A 694 -8.16 -10.10 10.44
C ASP A 694 -7.57 -11.42 10.93
N GLN A 695 -7.22 -11.50 12.22
CA GLN A 695 -6.66 -12.72 12.82
C GLN A 695 -7.34 -13.16 14.11
N SER A 696 -7.09 -14.41 14.50
CA SER A 696 -7.56 -14.97 15.78
C SER A 696 -6.54 -14.80 16.89
N GLY A 697 -6.96 -14.22 18.02
CA GLY A 697 -6.18 -14.14 19.25
C GLY A 697 -5.81 -15.51 19.83
N ASN A 698 -4.52 -15.73 20.00
CA ASN A 698 -3.89 -16.87 20.68
C ASN A 698 -2.38 -16.58 20.89
N TRP A 699 -1.60 -17.52 21.42
CA TRP A 699 -0.16 -17.32 21.61
C TRP A 699 0.65 -17.25 20.31
N GLU A 700 0.21 -17.97 19.27
CA GLU A 700 0.81 -17.90 17.94
C GLU A 700 0.63 -16.51 17.33
N TYR A 701 -0.53 -15.89 17.54
CA TYR A 701 -0.80 -14.49 17.16
C TYR A 701 0.28 -13.56 17.68
N ILE A 702 0.56 -13.60 19.00
CA ILE A 702 1.62 -12.78 19.59
C ILE A 702 2.98 -13.13 18.96
N ARG A 703 3.29 -14.43 18.83
CA ARG A 703 4.60 -14.89 18.33
C ARG A 703 4.90 -14.34 16.93
N PHE A 704 3.99 -14.51 15.97
CA PHE A 704 4.27 -14.12 14.59
C PHE A 704 4.13 -12.60 14.38
N HIS A 705 3.33 -11.90 15.19
CA HIS A 705 3.12 -10.45 15.04
C HIS A 705 4.37 -9.61 15.36
N ILE A 706 5.21 -10.08 16.28
CA ILE A 706 6.46 -9.40 16.65
C ILE A 706 7.38 -9.20 15.42
N PRO A 707 7.81 -10.26 14.70
CA PRO A 707 8.61 -10.08 13.49
C PRO A 707 7.83 -9.40 12.35
N THR A 708 6.49 -9.50 12.29
CA THR A 708 5.68 -8.74 11.33
C THR A 708 5.89 -7.24 11.46
N ILE A 709 5.75 -6.69 12.68
CA ILE A 709 5.94 -5.23 12.91
C ILE A 709 7.40 -4.84 12.69
N ILE A 710 8.35 -5.69 13.08
CA ILE A 710 9.79 -5.45 12.85
C ILE A 710 10.08 -5.36 11.33
N GLY A 711 9.55 -6.29 10.53
CA GLY A 711 9.72 -6.31 9.07
C GLY A 711 9.07 -5.13 8.36
N ALA A 712 7.88 -4.72 8.81
CA ALA A 712 7.21 -3.53 8.31
C ALA A 712 8.04 -2.25 8.59
N GLY A 713 8.62 -2.11 9.79
CA GLY A 713 9.54 -1.02 10.11
C GLY A 713 10.80 -1.00 9.23
N LEU A 714 11.35 -2.17 8.89
CA LEU A 714 12.44 -2.32 7.91
C LEU A 714 12.02 -2.04 6.46
N SER A 715 10.75 -1.71 6.23
CA SER A 715 10.19 -1.27 4.96
C SER A 715 9.64 0.16 5.03
N ALA A 716 10.05 0.94 6.04
CA ALA A 716 9.59 2.30 6.35
C ALA A 716 8.08 2.43 6.65
N GLN A 717 7.38 1.32 6.87
CA GLN A 717 5.98 1.31 7.30
C GLN A 717 5.93 1.56 8.83
N ASN A 718 6.28 2.78 9.22
CA ASN A 718 6.65 3.11 10.61
C ASN A 718 5.48 3.09 11.60
N ALA A 719 4.25 3.20 11.09
CA ALA A 719 3.01 3.02 11.83
C ALA A 719 2.37 1.65 11.50
N ALA A 720 3.12 0.56 11.71
CA ALA A 720 2.62 -0.80 11.52
C ALA A 720 2.04 -1.39 12.81
N THR A 721 0.90 -2.07 12.71
CA THR A 721 0.23 -2.69 13.87
C THR A 721 -0.79 -3.76 13.48
N GLY A 722 -1.47 -4.32 14.48
CA GLY A 722 -2.61 -5.23 14.35
C GLY A 722 -3.49 -5.16 15.60
N ASP A 723 -4.64 -5.83 15.58
CA ASP A 723 -5.63 -5.73 16.65
C ASP A 723 -5.11 -6.28 17.97
N VAL A 724 -5.34 -5.58 19.08
CA VAL A 724 -5.03 -6.13 20.40
C VAL A 724 -5.81 -7.44 20.61
N ASP A 725 -5.09 -8.53 20.78
CA ASP A 725 -5.60 -9.91 20.92
C ASP A 725 -6.37 -10.44 19.70
N GLY A 726 -6.15 -9.87 18.51
CA GLY A 726 -6.89 -10.25 17.29
C GLY A 726 -8.38 -9.88 17.33
N ILE A 727 -8.98 -9.68 16.15
CA ILE A 727 -10.41 -9.45 15.98
C ILE A 727 -11.26 -10.65 16.42
N PHE A 728 -10.80 -11.87 16.15
CA PHE A 728 -11.48 -13.12 16.51
C PHE A 728 -10.86 -13.79 17.73
N ARG A 729 -11.64 -14.65 18.41
CA ARG A 729 -11.16 -15.51 19.53
C ARG A 729 -10.41 -14.71 20.61
N GLY A 730 -9.35 -15.26 21.21
CA GLY A 730 -8.61 -14.64 22.32
C GLY A 730 -8.91 -15.22 23.71
N SER A 731 -8.13 -14.76 24.68
CA SER A 731 -8.23 -15.12 26.11
C SER A 731 -7.76 -13.95 26.97
N ASP A 732 -8.16 -13.90 28.24
CA ASP A 732 -7.72 -12.84 29.15
C ASP A 732 -6.18 -12.75 29.24
N SER A 733 -5.47 -13.89 29.21
CA SER A 733 -4.01 -13.92 29.26
C SER A 733 -3.35 -13.43 27.98
N THR A 734 -3.81 -13.88 26.81
CA THR A 734 -3.27 -13.42 25.51
C THR A 734 -3.58 -11.94 25.30
N TYR A 735 -4.73 -11.46 25.76
CA TYR A 735 -5.09 -10.05 25.73
C TYR A 735 -4.12 -9.18 26.50
N VAL A 736 -3.88 -9.52 27.78
CA VAL A 736 -2.94 -8.78 28.62
C VAL A 736 -1.55 -8.78 27.99
N ARG A 737 -1.08 -9.95 27.51
CA ARG A 737 0.25 -10.06 26.90
C ARG A 737 0.38 -9.27 25.61
N ASP A 738 -0.62 -9.29 24.75
CA ASP A 738 -0.55 -8.58 23.47
C ASP A 738 -0.61 -7.06 23.67
N LEU A 739 -1.50 -6.58 24.56
CA LEU A 739 -1.57 -5.17 24.93
C LEU A 739 -0.24 -4.66 25.51
N GLN A 740 0.39 -5.44 26.40
CA GLN A 740 1.64 -5.06 27.07
C GLN A 740 2.73 -4.60 26.11
N TRP A 741 3.01 -5.39 25.06
CA TRP A 741 4.10 -5.06 24.14
C TRP A 741 3.68 -4.06 23.07
N LYS A 742 2.41 -4.08 22.62
CA LYS A 742 1.86 -3.07 21.71
C LYS A 742 1.80 -1.67 22.33
N CYS A 743 1.86 -1.55 23.65
CA CYS A 743 2.08 -0.25 24.28
C CYS A 743 3.40 0.43 23.86
N PHE A 744 4.38 -0.35 23.39
CA PHE A 744 5.70 0.11 22.92
C PHE A 744 5.83 0.14 21.39
N THR A 745 4.71 0.07 20.66
CA THR A 745 4.62 0.45 19.24
C THR A 745 3.94 1.81 19.11
N PRO A 746 4.03 2.52 17.96
CA PRO A 746 3.39 3.83 17.81
C PRO A 746 1.89 3.79 18.05
N VAL A 747 1.19 2.87 17.38
CA VAL A 747 -0.28 2.81 17.32
C VAL A 747 -0.81 1.43 17.68
N LEU A 748 -1.98 1.41 18.33
CA LEU A 748 -2.71 0.19 18.67
C LEU A 748 -4.21 0.47 18.76
N MET A 749 -5.02 -0.52 18.40
CA MET A 749 -6.48 -0.47 18.53
C MET A 749 -7.04 -1.79 19.01
N VAL A 750 -8.21 -1.74 19.65
CA VAL A 750 -9.05 -2.91 19.90
C VAL A 750 -10.16 -2.97 18.86
N MET A 751 -10.37 -4.16 18.29
CA MET A 751 -11.43 -4.42 17.32
C MET A 751 -12.52 -5.27 17.98
N ASN A 752 -13.70 -4.70 18.16
CA ASN A 752 -14.77 -5.28 18.98
C ASN A 752 -15.88 -5.91 18.12
N GLY A 753 -16.77 -6.63 18.79
CA GLY A 753 -17.98 -7.18 18.18
C GLY A 753 -17.82 -8.55 17.55
N TRP A 754 -16.64 -8.94 17.06
CA TRP A 754 -16.46 -10.17 16.27
C TRP A 754 -16.05 -11.42 17.09
N ALA A 755 -15.58 -11.22 18.32
CA ALA A 755 -15.32 -12.29 19.27
C ALA A 755 -16.52 -12.52 20.22
N LYS A 756 -16.52 -13.66 20.94
CA LYS A 756 -17.55 -13.96 21.96
C LYS A 756 -17.59 -12.97 23.12
N LYS A 757 -16.51 -12.23 23.33
CA LYS A 757 -16.32 -11.21 24.36
C LYS A 757 -15.72 -10.01 23.65
N ASN A 758 -16.26 -8.82 23.87
CA ASN A 758 -15.66 -7.60 23.32
C ASN A 758 -14.23 -7.41 23.87
N LYS A 759 -13.44 -6.65 23.11
CA LYS A 759 -11.99 -6.48 23.28
C LYS A 759 -11.64 -5.20 24.03
N GLN A 760 -12.59 -4.53 24.71
CA GLN A 760 -12.22 -3.40 25.56
C GLN A 760 -11.35 -3.84 26.75
N PRO A 761 -10.33 -3.05 27.11
CA PRO A 761 -9.28 -3.46 28.07
C PRO A 761 -9.77 -3.63 29.50
N TYR A 762 -10.95 -3.07 29.83
CA TYR A 762 -11.57 -3.18 31.15
C TYR A 762 -12.47 -4.41 31.32
N LEU A 763 -12.67 -5.23 30.28
CA LEU A 763 -13.53 -6.41 30.35
C LEU A 763 -12.81 -7.68 30.82
N GLN A 764 -11.52 -7.61 31.17
CA GLN A 764 -10.68 -8.79 31.45
C GLN A 764 -10.68 -9.25 32.92
N GLY A 765 -11.56 -8.70 33.76
CA GLY A 765 -11.55 -8.88 35.22
C GLY A 765 -10.50 -7.99 35.91
N GLU A 766 -10.77 -7.52 37.14
CA GLU A 766 -10.03 -6.37 37.72
C GLU A 766 -8.51 -6.57 37.78
N THR A 767 -8.00 -7.76 38.09
CA THR A 767 -6.55 -8.02 38.11
C THR A 767 -5.89 -7.75 36.74
N ASN A 768 -6.54 -8.21 35.66
CA ASN A 768 -6.06 -8.00 34.31
C ASN A 768 -6.33 -6.57 33.84
N THR A 769 -7.48 -6.00 34.19
CA THR A 769 -7.83 -4.59 33.92
C THR A 769 -6.82 -3.63 34.54
N ALA A 770 -6.40 -3.85 35.80
CA ALA A 770 -5.38 -3.05 36.46
C ALA A 770 -4.02 -3.17 35.76
N THR A 771 -3.68 -4.35 35.27
CA THR A 771 -2.49 -4.54 34.44
C THR A 771 -2.61 -3.77 33.12
N ASN A 772 -3.72 -3.91 32.41
CA ASN A 772 -3.96 -3.21 31.15
C ASN A 772 -3.87 -1.68 31.33
N ARG A 773 -4.51 -1.17 32.39
CA ARG A 773 -4.44 0.22 32.83
C ARG A 773 -2.99 0.65 33.05
N LYS A 774 -2.21 -0.08 33.85
CA LYS A 774 -0.79 0.21 34.13
C LYS A 774 0.03 0.40 32.84
N TYR A 775 -0.10 -0.48 31.85
CA TYR A 775 0.67 -0.37 30.59
C TYR A 775 0.18 0.74 29.68
N LEU A 776 -1.13 0.96 29.61
CA LEU A 776 -1.69 2.08 28.85
C LEU A 776 -1.31 3.43 29.48
N GLN A 777 -1.29 3.53 30.81
CA GLN A 777 -0.85 4.73 31.52
C GLN A 777 0.65 4.97 31.29
N LEU A 778 1.48 3.93 31.34
CA LEU A 778 2.89 4.04 30.97
C LEU A 778 3.07 4.54 29.54
N LYS A 779 2.28 4.03 28.58
CA LYS A 779 2.29 4.53 27.20
C LYS A 779 1.95 6.02 27.13
N MET A 780 0.92 6.48 27.85
CA MET A 780 0.56 7.90 27.91
C MET A 780 1.69 8.77 28.47
N ARG A 781 2.37 8.30 29.53
CA ARG A 781 3.56 8.99 30.06
C ARG A 781 4.69 9.05 29.04
N LEU A 782 4.91 7.98 28.26
CA LEU A 782 5.95 7.88 27.23
C LEU A 782 5.63 8.67 25.94
N THR A 783 4.50 9.37 25.86
CA THR A 783 4.13 10.20 24.70
C THR A 783 5.26 11.08 24.16
N PRO A 784 6.00 11.90 24.94
CA PRO A 784 7.06 12.75 24.37
C PRO A 784 8.24 11.93 23.81
N TYR A 785 8.57 10.78 24.41
CA TYR A 785 9.58 9.88 23.86
C TYR A 785 9.10 9.26 22.54
N MET A 786 7.94 8.61 22.53
CA MET A 786 7.39 7.97 21.33
C MET A 786 7.12 8.97 20.20
N TYR A 787 6.60 10.15 20.53
CA TYR A 787 6.30 11.19 19.55
C TYR A 787 7.56 11.76 18.91
N THR A 788 8.66 11.89 19.67
CA THR A 788 9.97 12.21 19.11
C THR A 788 10.43 11.15 18.13
N LEU A 789 10.26 9.86 18.46
CA LEU A 789 10.60 8.77 17.54
C LEU A 789 9.74 8.79 16.27
N CYS A 790 8.45 9.15 16.37
CA CYS A 790 7.58 9.33 15.20
C CYS A 790 8.01 10.53 14.34
N ALA A 791 8.45 11.63 14.95
CA ALA A 791 8.99 12.78 14.23
C ALA A 791 10.32 12.46 13.52
N ASP A 792 11.20 11.68 14.16
CA ASP A 792 12.42 11.18 13.54
C ASP A 792 12.10 10.18 12.41
N ALA A 793 11.08 9.35 12.59
CA ALA A 793 10.59 8.44 11.56
C ALA A 793 10.04 9.20 10.35
N HIS A 794 9.31 10.30 10.56
CA HIS A 794 8.89 11.21 9.50
C HIS A 794 10.10 11.84 8.81
N ALA A 795 11.11 12.28 9.56
CA ALA A 795 12.28 12.96 8.99
C ALA A 795 13.25 12.01 8.25
N THR A 796 13.36 10.75 8.67
CA THR A 796 14.47 9.84 8.25
C THR A 796 14.02 8.46 7.77
N GLY A 797 12.74 8.12 7.89
CA GLY A 797 12.26 6.77 7.60
C GLY A 797 12.58 5.71 8.66
N VAL A 798 13.40 6.01 9.68
CA VAL A 798 13.77 5.05 10.72
C VAL A 798 12.61 4.83 11.71
N PRO A 799 12.10 3.60 11.90
CA PRO A 799 10.90 3.36 12.72
C PRO A 799 11.14 3.63 14.21
N ALA A 800 10.05 3.80 14.96
CA ALA A 800 10.09 3.78 16.42
C ALA A 800 10.30 2.36 16.98
N SER A 801 9.69 1.34 16.36
CA SER A 801 9.91 -0.08 16.67
C SER A 801 10.98 -0.64 15.73
N ARG A 802 12.19 -0.81 16.25
CA ARG A 802 13.41 -1.06 15.48
C ARG A 802 13.87 -2.50 15.64
N ALA A 803 14.12 -3.17 14.52
CA ALA A 803 14.90 -4.40 14.50
C ALA A 803 16.23 -4.19 15.23
N MET A 804 16.71 -5.20 15.96
CA MET A 804 17.96 -5.09 16.72
C MET A 804 19.13 -4.65 15.83
N ILE A 805 19.18 -5.11 14.57
CA ILE A 805 20.22 -4.74 13.61
C ILE A 805 20.32 -3.23 13.31
N LEU A 806 19.24 -2.46 13.48
CA LEU A 806 19.28 -1.01 13.27
C LEU A 806 20.08 -0.27 14.36
N GLU A 807 20.13 -0.82 15.57
CA GLU A 807 20.87 -0.24 16.70
C GLU A 807 22.22 -0.93 16.93
N PHE A 808 22.38 -2.17 16.48
CA PHE A 808 23.56 -3.00 16.69
C PHE A 808 24.02 -3.66 15.36
N PRO A 809 24.39 -2.88 14.32
CA PRO A 809 24.73 -3.40 12.99
C PRO A 809 25.94 -4.35 12.96
N GLU A 810 26.91 -4.11 13.86
CA GLU A 810 28.13 -4.92 13.99
C GLU A 810 27.90 -6.23 14.76
N ASP A 811 26.79 -6.35 15.47
CA ASP A 811 26.48 -7.55 16.25
C ASP A 811 25.83 -8.62 15.37
N THR A 812 26.59 -9.67 15.09
CA THR A 812 26.15 -10.78 14.22
C THR A 812 24.89 -11.50 14.72
N VAL A 813 24.63 -11.51 16.04
CA VAL A 813 23.41 -12.12 16.62
C VAL A 813 22.17 -11.34 16.19
N CYS A 814 22.28 -10.03 16.02
CA CYS A 814 21.17 -9.14 15.66
C CYS A 814 20.77 -9.23 14.17
N ARG A 815 21.55 -9.90 13.32
CA ARG A 815 21.35 -9.93 11.86
C ARG A 815 20.17 -10.80 11.42
N GLY A 816 19.84 -11.85 12.19
CA GLY A 816 18.91 -12.89 11.78
C GLY A 816 17.83 -13.20 12.80
N THR A 817 17.31 -14.41 12.72
CA THR A 817 16.15 -14.87 13.51
C THR A 817 16.42 -15.06 15.00
N ALA A 818 17.68 -14.99 15.45
CA ALA A 818 18.04 -15.07 16.87
C ALA A 818 17.39 -13.95 17.71
N THR A 819 17.08 -12.81 17.10
CA THR A 819 16.42 -11.67 17.76
C THR A 819 15.00 -11.40 17.24
N GLN A 820 14.34 -12.35 16.58
CA GLN A 820 13.04 -12.13 15.93
C GLN A 820 11.86 -11.83 16.88
N TYR A 821 12.01 -12.14 18.17
CA TYR A 821 10.96 -11.95 19.19
C TYR A 821 11.29 -10.86 20.21
N GLN A 822 12.11 -9.89 19.80
CA GLN A 822 12.43 -8.69 20.57
C GLN A 822 12.75 -7.53 19.62
N PHE A 823 12.58 -6.31 20.08
CA PHE A 823 12.90 -5.13 19.31
C PHE A 823 13.35 -3.99 20.23
N MET A 824 13.97 -2.98 19.62
CA MET A 824 14.29 -1.73 20.29
C MET A 824 13.15 -0.73 20.04
N ASN A 825 12.55 -0.16 21.08
CA ASN A 825 11.72 1.03 20.96
C ASN A 825 12.63 2.28 21.07
N GLY A 826 12.91 2.90 19.93
CA GLY A 826 13.96 3.90 19.81
C GLY A 826 15.33 3.33 20.15
N PRO A 827 16.30 4.16 20.57
CA PRO A 827 17.63 3.69 20.94
C PRO A 827 17.73 3.14 22.38
N SER A 828 16.71 3.37 23.22
CA SER A 828 16.84 3.24 24.69
C SER A 828 16.15 2.02 25.30
N LEU A 829 15.03 1.57 24.75
CA LEU A 829 14.18 0.53 25.37
C LEU A 829 14.25 -0.76 24.56
N LEU A 830 14.65 -1.88 25.17
CA LEU A 830 14.53 -3.21 24.58
C LEU A 830 13.25 -3.88 25.11
N VAL A 831 12.36 -4.21 24.18
CA VAL A 831 11.07 -4.85 24.45
C VAL A 831 11.18 -6.32 24.02
N ALA A 832 10.95 -7.26 24.95
CA ALA A 832 10.98 -8.69 24.67
C ALA A 832 9.65 -9.35 25.04
N PRO A 833 8.67 -9.37 24.12
CA PRO A 833 7.32 -9.86 24.41
C PRO A 833 7.28 -11.32 24.85
N VAL A 834 6.31 -11.64 25.71
CA VAL A 834 6.00 -13.02 26.10
C VAL A 834 5.00 -13.58 25.10
N TYR A 835 5.46 -14.53 24.28
CA TYR A 835 4.69 -15.11 23.17
C TYR A 835 4.35 -16.60 23.39
N LYS A 836 4.52 -17.10 24.62
CA LYS A 836 4.14 -18.47 25.04
C LYS A 836 3.39 -18.40 26.36
N SER A 837 2.56 -19.41 26.61
CA SER A 837 1.79 -19.56 27.85
C SER A 837 2.63 -19.99 29.05
N GLU A 838 3.67 -19.22 29.34
CA GLU A 838 4.64 -19.49 30.39
C GLU A 838 4.78 -18.22 31.24
N GLY A 839 4.86 -18.36 32.56
CA GLY A 839 5.16 -17.23 33.48
C GLY A 839 6.62 -16.77 33.39
N LYS A 840 7.28 -17.02 32.26
CA LYS A 840 8.72 -16.92 32.03
C LYS A 840 9.02 -16.53 30.59
N ARG A 841 10.23 -16.04 30.35
CA ARG A 841 10.74 -15.76 29.00
C ARG A 841 12.18 -16.23 28.86
N ASP A 842 12.41 -17.13 27.90
CA ASP A 842 13.73 -17.63 27.51
C ASP A 842 14.23 -16.95 26.25
N SER A 843 15.54 -16.92 26.00
CA SER A 843 16.14 -16.39 24.77
C SER A 843 15.91 -14.89 24.58
N ILE A 844 16.14 -14.08 25.62
CA ILE A 844 16.23 -12.62 25.49
C ILE A 844 17.70 -12.27 25.27
N TYR A 845 18.05 -11.80 24.08
CA TYR A 845 19.41 -11.35 23.79
C TYR A 845 19.60 -9.90 24.24
N LEU A 846 20.59 -9.65 25.09
CA LEU A 846 21.03 -8.31 25.44
C LEU A 846 22.35 -8.01 24.71
N PRO A 847 22.37 -7.08 23.74
CA PRO A 847 23.60 -6.68 23.05
C PRO A 847 24.62 -6.05 24.01
N ALA A 848 25.87 -5.89 23.56
CA ALA A 848 26.95 -5.33 24.39
C ALA A 848 26.57 -4.00 25.08
N GLY A 849 26.96 -3.87 26.35
CA GLY A 849 26.62 -2.73 27.23
C GLY A 849 25.96 -3.18 28.54
N THR A 850 25.56 -2.24 29.38
CA THR A 850 24.75 -2.52 30.57
C THR A 850 23.29 -2.23 30.29
N TRP A 851 22.42 -3.11 30.77
CA TRP A 851 20.96 -3.02 30.63
C TRP A 851 20.31 -3.10 32.00
N TYR A 852 19.25 -2.34 32.22
CA TYR A 852 18.52 -2.31 33.49
C TYR A 852 17.11 -2.85 33.27
N ASP A 853 16.66 -3.83 34.07
CA ASP A 853 15.23 -4.19 34.12
C ASP A 853 14.43 -2.96 34.57
N TYR A 854 13.50 -2.52 33.72
CA TYR A 854 12.74 -1.29 33.95
C TYR A 854 11.95 -1.31 35.26
N TRP A 855 11.54 -2.49 35.73
CA TRP A 855 10.63 -2.63 36.86
C TRP A 855 11.35 -2.57 38.21
N ASP A 856 12.49 -3.24 38.34
CA ASP A 856 13.20 -3.39 39.61
C ASP A 856 14.63 -2.83 39.62
N GLY A 857 15.12 -2.31 38.49
CA GLY A 857 16.46 -1.72 38.37
C GLY A 857 17.60 -2.73 38.38
N THR A 858 17.34 -4.03 38.27
CA THR A 858 18.40 -5.04 38.16
C THR A 858 19.24 -4.78 36.92
N ALA A 859 20.54 -4.58 37.13
CA ALA A 859 21.52 -4.43 36.07
C ALA A 859 21.94 -5.80 35.51
N TYR A 860 22.02 -5.89 34.20
CA TYR A 860 22.51 -7.03 33.43
C TYR A 860 23.66 -6.56 32.53
N THR A 861 24.74 -7.33 32.50
CA THR A 861 25.80 -7.16 31.52
C THR A 861 25.35 -7.82 30.21
N GLY A 862 25.38 -7.06 29.12
CA GLY A 862 25.03 -7.51 27.78
C GLY A 862 26.13 -8.33 27.10
N ALA A 863 25.98 -8.50 25.79
CA ALA A 863 26.58 -9.59 25.01
C ALA A 863 26.22 -10.97 25.60
N THR A 864 24.96 -11.12 26.03
CA THR A 864 24.47 -12.33 26.71
C THR A 864 23.04 -12.67 26.32
N VAL A 865 22.66 -13.93 26.51
CA VAL A 865 21.27 -14.40 26.38
C VAL A 865 20.72 -14.71 27.76
N LEU A 866 19.65 -14.02 28.15
CA LEU A 866 18.91 -14.31 29.36
C LEU A 866 17.89 -15.41 29.10
N ASN A 867 17.92 -16.42 29.96
CA ASN A 867 16.93 -17.49 30.02
C ASN A 867 16.24 -17.49 31.39
N ASN A 868 15.05 -18.08 31.46
CA ASN A 868 14.24 -18.23 32.66
C ASN A 868 13.93 -16.88 33.35
N TYR A 869 13.82 -15.80 32.56
CA TYR A 869 13.43 -14.50 33.10
C TYR A 869 12.02 -14.61 33.69
N ASN A 870 11.85 -14.21 34.95
CA ASN A 870 10.57 -14.26 35.65
C ASN A 870 9.60 -13.21 35.09
N ALA A 871 8.62 -13.67 34.30
CA ALA A 871 7.62 -12.84 33.65
C ALA A 871 6.22 -13.29 34.08
N PRO A 872 5.76 -13.00 35.31
CA PRO A 872 4.34 -13.15 35.65
C PRO A 872 3.45 -12.35 34.70
N LEU A 873 2.14 -12.63 34.69
CA LEU A 873 1.21 -12.06 33.69
C LEU A 873 1.22 -10.53 33.66
N ASP A 874 1.53 -9.86 34.77
CA ASP A 874 1.58 -8.41 34.94
C ASP A 874 2.95 -7.76 34.62
N LYS A 875 3.97 -8.56 34.31
CA LYS A 875 5.35 -8.12 34.01
C LYS A 875 5.78 -8.53 32.60
N LEU A 876 6.00 -7.52 31.74
CA LEU A 876 6.65 -7.64 30.44
C LEU A 876 8.17 -7.52 30.62
N PRO A 877 8.99 -8.37 30.02
CA PRO A 877 10.44 -8.14 29.95
C PRO A 877 10.75 -6.84 29.18
N LEU A 878 11.20 -5.81 29.90
CA LEU A 878 11.50 -4.48 29.38
C LEU A 878 12.83 -4.01 29.99
N PHE A 879 13.80 -3.71 29.14
CA PHE A 879 15.15 -3.36 29.56
C PHE A 879 15.57 -2.00 29.03
N ILE A 880 16.21 -1.20 29.87
CA ILE A 880 16.70 0.13 29.53
C ILE A 880 18.20 0.07 29.31
N LYS A 881 18.67 0.55 28.16
CA LYS A 881 20.09 0.65 27.87
C LYS A 881 20.72 1.73 28.76
N GLN A 882 21.89 1.48 29.33
CA GLN A 882 22.66 2.52 30.00
C GLN A 882 22.90 3.72 29.05
N GLY A 883 22.90 4.93 29.60
CA GLY A 883 22.95 6.19 28.86
C GLY A 883 21.57 6.73 28.46
N ALA A 884 20.49 5.98 28.65
CA ALA A 884 19.15 6.42 28.25
C ALA A 884 18.68 7.68 29.00
N ILE A 885 18.04 8.59 28.25
CA ILE A 885 17.26 9.72 28.74
C ILE A 885 15.85 9.55 28.19
N ILE A 886 14.87 9.32 29.05
CA ILE A 886 13.49 9.02 28.65
C ILE A 886 12.59 10.15 29.16
N PRO A 887 12.21 11.11 28.30
CA PRO A 887 11.24 12.13 28.68
C PRO A 887 9.85 11.51 28.84
N MET A 888 9.12 11.96 29.85
CA MET A 888 7.75 11.54 30.11
C MET A 888 6.87 12.72 30.52
N TYR A 889 5.65 12.74 30.01
CA TYR A 889 4.62 13.67 30.46
C TYR A 889 4.02 13.24 31.81
N PRO A 890 3.29 14.16 32.48
CA PRO A 890 2.47 13.80 33.61
C PRO A 890 1.48 12.71 33.20
N GLN A 891 1.10 11.86 34.16
CA GLN A 891 0.12 10.82 33.88
C GLN A 891 -1.22 11.44 33.47
N MET A 892 -1.71 11.07 32.28
CA MET A 892 -2.99 11.48 31.73
C MET A 892 -3.67 10.32 31.01
N ASN A 893 -4.99 10.36 30.88
CA ASN A 893 -5.79 9.34 30.23
C ASN A 893 -6.07 9.64 28.75
N TYR A 894 -5.91 10.86 28.28
CA TYR A 894 -5.99 11.23 26.87
C TYR A 894 -5.09 12.43 26.59
N ASP A 895 -4.72 12.64 25.32
CA ASP A 895 -3.86 13.76 24.95
C ASP A 895 -4.54 15.10 25.27
N GLY A 896 -3.84 15.95 26.02
CA GLY A 896 -4.36 17.26 26.43
C GLY A 896 -5.23 17.29 27.70
N GLU A 897 -5.42 16.18 28.42
CA GLU A 897 -6.17 16.18 29.70
C GLU A 897 -5.52 17.09 30.75
N LYS A 898 -4.19 17.14 30.77
CA LYS A 898 -3.38 17.94 31.70
C LYS A 898 -2.35 18.77 30.94
N LYS A 899 -1.91 19.86 31.56
CA LYS A 899 -0.79 20.66 31.04
C LYS A 899 0.49 19.82 31.00
N THR A 900 1.31 20.08 29.99
CA THR A 900 2.63 19.45 29.78
C THR A 900 3.79 20.31 30.29
N ASP A 901 3.49 21.28 31.15
CA ASP A 901 4.46 22.20 31.79
C ASP A 901 5.33 21.53 32.86
N THR A 902 5.10 20.25 33.14
CA THR A 902 5.98 19.39 33.94
C THR A 902 6.52 18.25 33.07
N LEU A 903 7.84 18.11 32.98
CA LEU A 903 8.50 17.05 32.22
C LEU A 903 9.31 16.16 33.16
N THR A 904 8.98 14.87 33.20
CA THR A 904 9.83 13.88 33.87
C THR A 904 10.96 13.48 32.94
N LEU A 905 12.19 13.38 33.45
CA LEU A 905 13.34 12.82 32.75
C LEU A 905 13.82 11.58 33.52
N ASP A 906 13.54 10.39 33.00
CA ASP A 906 14.03 9.13 33.56
C ASP A 906 15.41 8.81 32.94
N ILE A 907 16.47 8.93 33.74
CA ILE A 907 17.86 9.02 33.29
C ILE A 907 18.69 7.88 33.87
N TYR A 908 19.34 7.11 33.00
CA TYR A 908 20.26 6.02 33.33
C TYR A 908 21.68 6.47 32.96
N PRO A 909 22.44 7.15 33.83
CA PRO A 909 23.66 7.85 33.42
C PRO A 909 24.78 6.90 32.98
N ALA A 910 25.39 7.14 31.83
CA ALA A 910 26.60 6.45 31.39
C ALA A 910 27.33 7.24 30.30
N GLY A 911 28.65 7.46 30.47
CA GLY A 911 29.47 8.17 29.49
C GLY A 911 28.87 9.52 29.11
N LYS A 912 28.89 9.85 27.82
CA LYS A 912 28.15 10.98 27.25
C LYS A 912 26.95 10.45 26.48
N SER A 913 25.76 10.96 26.78
CA SER A 913 24.54 10.57 26.09
C SER A 913 23.61 11.77 25.89
N SER A 914 22.67 11.64 24.95
CA SER A 914 21.74 12.73 24.64
C SER A 914 20.40 12.23 24.10
N PHE A 915 19.39 13.10 24.20
CA PHE A 915 18.08 12.94 23.59
C PHE A 915 17.59 14.31 23.10
N ASP A 916 17.20 14.40 21.83
CA ASP A 916 16.74 15.66 21.21
C ASP A 916 15.20 15.64 21.14
N LEU A 917 14.56 16.10 22.22
CA LEU A 917 13.10 16.07 22.38
C LEU A 917 12.42 16.92 21.31
N TYR A 918 11.52 16.32 20.52
CA TYR A 918 10.68 17.01 19.55
C TYR A 918 9.30 17.34 20.12
N GLU A 919 8.83 18.56 19.91
CA GLU A 919 7.50 19.02 20.28
C GLU A 919 6.90 19.95 19.23
N ASP A 920 5.62 19.77 18.94
CA ASP A 920 4.78 20.66 18.14
C ASP A 920 3.37 20.72 18.76
N ASP A 921 2.39 21.32 18.06
CA ASP A 921 1.02 21.38 18.57
C ASP A 921 0.33 20.00 18.70
N GLY A 922 0.85 18.96 18.05
CA GLY A 922 0.35 17.59 18.02
C GLY A 922 -0.88 17.37 17.16
N LEU A 923 -1.40 18.40 16.49
CA LEU A 923 -2.76 18.40 15.93
C LEU A 923 -2.82 18.84 14.48
N THR A 924 -2.14 19.93 14.14
CA THR A 924 -2.28 20.58 12.83
C THR A 924 -1.12 20.26 11.91
N ARG A 925 -1.18 20.76 10.66
CA ARG A 925 -0.13 20.58 9.65
C ARG A 925 0.96 21.65 9.69
N GLU A 926 0.97 22.52 10.69
CA GLU A 926 1.95 23.61 10.80
C GLU A 926 3.39 23.10 10.90
N TYR A 927 3.61 21.87 11.38
CA TYR A 927 4.93 21.24 11.42
C TYR A 927 5.60 21.15 10.04
N ASN A 928 4.81 21.04 8.95
CA ASN A 928 5.32 21.03 7.57
C ASN A 928 6.00 22.36 7.19
N ASN A 929 5.65 23.46 7.89
CA ASN A 929 6.22 24.79 7.69
C ASN A 929 7.40 25.08 8.62
N GLY A 930 7.92 24.07 9.32
CA GLY A 930 8.98 24.25 10.33
C GLY A 930 8.48 24.73 11.70
N THR A 931 7.16 24.73 11.93
CA THR A 931 6.55 25.17 13.20
C THR A 931 6.58 24.04 14.23
N PHE A 932 7.76 23.81 14.82
CA PHE A 932 7.99 22.89 15.92
C PHE A 932 9.18 23.37 16.74
N ALA A 933 9.43 22.76 17.90
CA ALA A 933 10.61 23.00 18.71
C ALA A 933 11.36 21.70 19.01
N ARG A 934 12.69 21.81 19.15
CA ARG A 934 13.55 20.73 19.65
C ARG A 934 14.36 21.16 20.87
N THR A 935 14.42 20.31 21.88
CA THR A 935 15.19 20.54 23.11
C THR A 935 16.21 19.43 23.31
N LEU A 936 17.50 19.77 23.14
CA LEU A 936 18.59 18.82 23.34
C LEU A 936 18.87 18.65 24.84
N ILE A 937 18.74 17.43 25.34
CA ILE A 937 19.08 17.05 26.70
C ILE A 937 20.35 16.21 26.64
N GLU A 938 21.37 16.59 27.40
CA GLU A 938 22.68 15.94 27.42
C GLU A 938 23.02 15.50 28.84
N VAL A 939 23.64 14.33 28.96
CA VAL A 939 24.18 13.80 30.20
C VAL A 939 25.66 13.50 30.00
N ASP A 940 26.52 14.04 30.85
CA ASP A 940 27.91 13.65 30.99
C ASP A 940 28.09 13.00 32.37
N ALA A 941 28.29 11.68 32.35
CA ALA A 941 28.51 10.84 33.51
C ALA A 941 29.95 10.32 33.59
N THR A 942 30.92 10.99 32.95
CA THR A 942 32.34 10.58 32.95
C THR A 942 33.05 10.92 34.26
N GLN A 943 32.71 12.05 34.88
CA GLN A 943 33.18 12.50 36.19
C GLN A 943 32.03 13.15 36.96
N GLY A 944 31.42 12.43 37.91
CA GLY A 944 30.13 12.84 38.48
C GLY A 944 29.00 12.70 37.45
N THR A 945 27.83 13.30 37.69
CA THR A 945 26.76 13.35 36.69
C THR A 945 26.34 14.79 36.44
N HIS A 946 26.56 15.25 35.22
CA HIS A 946 26.19 16.58 34.73
C HIS A 946 25.09 16.44 33.69
N ILE A 947 24.02 17.21 33.83
CA ILE A 947 22.84 17.15 32.98
C ILE A 947 22.58 18.56 32.46
N THR A 948 22.60 18.72 31.14
CA THR A 948 22.28 19.97 30.45
C THR A 948 20.96 19.80 29.73
N ILE A 949 19.97 20.62 30.08
CA ILE A 949 18.75 20.79 29.29
C ILE A 949 18.95 22.08 28.50
N ASN A 950 19.28 21.96 27.21
CA ASN A 950 19.60 23.13 26.38
C ASN A 950 18.35 24.01 26.14
N ALA A 951 18.57 25.24 25.69
CA ALA A 951 17.48 26.10 25.23
C ALA A 951 16.72 25.42 24.07
N ALA A 952 15.39 25.52 24.10
CA ALA A 952 14.54 25.04 23.02
C ALA A 952 14.84 25.80 21.72
N ARG A 953 14.95 25.06 20.60
CA ARG A 953 15.21 25.59 19.26
C ARG A 953 13.96 25.45 18.40
N GLY A 954 13.44 26.55 17.89
CA GLY A 954 12.17 26.59 17.15
C GLY A 954 11.00 27.03 18.02
N THR A 955 9.81 27.09 17.44
CA THR A 955 8.60 27.59 18.11
C THR A 955 7.35 26.97 17.51
N TYR A 956 6.28 26.91 18.30
CA TYR A 956 4.95 26.52 17.86
C TYR A 956 3.88 27.12 18.77
N THR A 957 2.63 27.16 18.29
CA THR A 957 1.50 27.66 19.07
C THR A 957 1.28 26.79 20.31
N GLY A 958 1.31 27.41 21.49
CA GLY A 958 1.13 26.70 22.76
C GLY A 958 2.40 26.10 23.37
N ILE A 959 3.59 26.47 22.86
CA ILE A 959 4.86 26.07 23.47
C ILE A 959 4.94 26.49 24.95
N ASN A 960 5.36 25.56 25.81
CA ASN A 960 5.61 25.85 27.22
C ASN A 960 6.85 26.74 27.35
N LYS A 961 6.68 28.01 27.75
CA LYS A 961 7.79 28.97 27.98
C LYS A 961 8.60 28.68 29.24
N GLN A 962 7.97 27.98 30.19
CA GLN A 962 8.61 27.56 31.44
C GLN A 962 8.18 26.14 31.77
N ARG A 963 9.08 25.37 32.39
CA ARG A 963 8.79 23.99 32.83
C ARG A 963 9.29 23.70 34.23
N ILE A 964 8.57 22.81 34.92
CA ILE A 964 9.11 22.03 36.02
C ILE A 964 9.75 20.78 35.43
N TYR A 965 10.98 20.46 35.83
CA TYR A 965 11.61 19.21 35.51
C TYR A 965 11.63 18.29 36.73
N LEU A 966 11.18 17.04 36.54
CA LEU A 966 11.26 15.96 37.51
C LEU A 966 12.29 14.94 37.03
N LEU A 967 13.53 15.04 37.50
CA LEU A 967 14.58 14.13 37.08
C LEU A 967 14.56 12.91 38.00
N GLN A 968 14.54 11.72 37.39
CA GLN A 968 14.71 10.43 38.06
C GLN A 968 16.05 9.87 37.59
N VAL A 969 17.09 10.06 38.41
CA VAL A 969 18.46 9.67 38.06
C VAL A 969 18.80 8.35 38.75
N HIS A 970 18.91 7.27 37.98
CA HIS A 970 19.21 5.93 38.49
C HIS A 970 20.66 5.83 38.96
N ARG A 971 20.86 5.50 40.24
CA ARG A 971 22.18 5.39 40.87
C ARG A 971 22.12 4.68 42.23
N ALA A 972 23.12 3.85 42.51
CA ALA A 972 23.13 2.99 43.70
C ALA A 972 23.33 3.71 45.04
N THR A 973 23.92 4.92 45.06
CA THR A 973 24.28 5.62 46.30
C THR A 973 23.61 6.99 46.37
N ALA A 974 23.46 7.56 47.56
CA ALA A 974 22.99 8.95 47.73
C ALA A 974 24.04 9.96 47.20
N PRO A 975 23.64 11.14 46.69
CA PRO A 975 24.61 12.14 46.24
C PRO A 975 25.15 12.91 47.44
N LYS A 976 26.38 13.39 47.36
CA LYS A 976 26.92 14.34 48.35
C LYS A 976 26.29 15.72 48.16
N LYS A 977 26.07 16.11 46.91
CA LYS A 977 25.55 17.43 46.56
C LYS A 977 24.78 17.38 45.24
N VAL A 978 23.68 18.12 45.18
CA VAL A 978 22.93 18.40 43.94
C VAL A 978 22.84 19.91 43.77
N MET A 979 23.17 20.39 42.58
CA MET A 979 23.04 21.81 42.22
C MET A 979 22.20 21.98 40.97
N ILE A 980 21.33 22.98 40.96
CA ILE A 980 20.58 23.45 39.79
C ILE A 980 21.07 24.88 39.50
N ASN A 981 21.60 25.11 38.30
CA ASN A 981 22.16 26.40 37.85
C ASN A 981 23.14 27.02 38.87
N GLY A 982 24.02 26.18 39.44
CA GLY A 982 25.01 26.58 40.46
C GLY A 982 24.47 26.74 41.88
N GLN A 983 23.15 26.65 42.10
CA GLN A 983 22.51 26.75 43.41
C GLN A 983 22.30 25.35 44.01
N ALA A 984 22.79 25.13 45.24
CA ALA A 984 22.56 23.88 45.95
C ALA A 984 21.08 23.75 46.33
N VAL A 985 20.49 22.57 46.11
CA VAL A 985 19.09 22.30 46.47
C VAL A 985 18.98 21.61 47.82
N LYS A 986 17.84 21.80 48.49
CA LYS A 986 17.52 21.10 49.73
C LYS A 986 17.38 19.60 49.50
N VAL A 987 18.02 18.80 50.36
CA VAL A 987 17.84 17.35 50.42
C VAL A 987 16.71 17.05 51.42
N TYR A 988 15.70 16.32 50.97
CA TYR A 988 14.59 15.87 51.80
C TYR A 988 14.83 14.44 52.29
N SER A 989 14.36 14.13 53.50
CA SER A 989 14.50 12.79 54.11
C SER A 989 13.33 11.85 53.82
N SER A 990 12.25 12.35 53.22
CA SER A 990 11.08 11.54 52.86
C SER A 990 10.45 11.98 51.54
N GLN A 991 9.87 11.02 50.81
CA GLN A 991 9.13 11.26 49.56
C GLN A 991 8.00 12.28 49.78
N GLN A 992 7.23 12.13 50.87
CA GLN A 992 6.11 13.02 51.16
C GLN A 992 6.53 14.49 51.32
N ALA A 993 7.69 14.74 51.93
CA ALA A 993 8.23 16.10 52.08
C ALA A 993 8.75 16.64 50.74
N PHE A 994 9.36 15.78 49.91
CA PHE A 994 9.81 16.11 48.56
C PHE A 994 8.64 16.42 47.61
N ASP A 995 7.55 15.64 47.63
CA ASP A 995 6.40 15.83 46.75
C ASP A 995 5.76 17.22 46.94
N LYS A 996 5.69 17.67 48.21
CA LYS A 996 5.18 18.99 48.61
C LYS A 996 6.17 20.14 48.35
N ALA A 997 7.43 19.84 48.07
CA ALA A 997 8.45 20.85 47.85
C ALA A 997 8.25 21.57 46.51
N VAL A 998 8.66 22.84 46.44
CA VAL A 998 8.74 23.60 45.18
C VAL A 998 9.96 23.17 44.37
N THR A 999 11.10 22.98 45.05
CA THR A 999 12.37 22.54 44.48
C THR A 999 13.14 21.73 45.51
N GLY A 1000 13.95 20.76 45.09
CA GLY A 1000 14.68 19.89 46.01
C GLY A 1000 15.16 18.60 45.39
N CYS A 1001 15.75 17.74 46.23
CA CYS A 1001 16.03 16.36 45.87
C CYS A 1001 15.72 15.38 47.01
N PHE A 1002 15.45 14.13 46.63
CA PHE A 1002 15.22 12.99 47.53
C PHE A 1002 15.85 11.74 46.93
N PHE A 1003 16.67 11.04 47.72
CA PHE A 1003 17.23 9.76 47.30
C PHE A 1003 16.41 8.61 47.88
N ASN A 1004 15.86 7.78 47.00
CA ASN A 1004 15.12 6.58 47.38
C ASN A 1004 15.97 5.34 47.08
N ALA A 1005 16.59 4.77 48.13
CA ALA A 1005 17.41 3.57 48.00
C ALA A 1005 16.61 2.32 47.58
N SER A 1006 15.30 2.31 47.86
CA SER A 1006 14.41 1.16 47.58
C SER A 1006 13.78 1.19 46.19
N ASP A 1007 13.68 2.37 45.58
CA ASP A 1007 13.16 2.54 44.24
C ASP A 1007 14.21 2.06 43.23
N LYS A 1008 13.94 0.94 42.55
CA LYS A 1008 14.76 0.38 41.46
C LYS A 1008 16.26 0.27 41.80
N LYS A 1009 16.59 -0.17 43.02
CA LYS A 1009 17.96 -0.29 43.55
C LYS A 1009 18.71 1.04 43.65
N GLY A 1010 17.99 2.15 43.72
CA GLY A 1010 18.50 3.49 43.98
C GLY A 1010 18.12 4.48 42.89
N THR A 1011 17.22 5.40 43.23
CA THR A 1011 16.84 6.53 42.37
C THR A 1011 16.99 7.85 43.11
N LEU A 1012 17.69 8.80 42.50
CA LEU A 1012 17.70 10.18 42.94
C LEU A 1012 16.59 10.95 42.21
N HIS A 1013 15.62 11.44 42.97
CA HIS A 1013 14.56 12.31 42.48
C HIS A 1013 14.98 13.76 42.67
N ILE A 1014 14.92 14.57 41.61
CA ILE A 1014 15.21 16.01 41.64
C ILE A 1014 14.00 16.74 41.06
N LYS A 1015 13.50 17.75 41.78
CA LYS A 1015 12.40 18.61 41.34
C LYS A 1015 12.91 20.02 41.22
N THR A 1016 12.73 20.63 40.05
CA THR A 1016 13.05 22.05 39.83
C THR A 1016 11.84 22.92 40.18
N SER A 1017 12.07 24.21 40.45
CA SER A 1017 11.02 25.23 40.24
C SER A 1017 10.72 25.37 38.75
N TYR A 1018 9.79 26.24 38.36
CA TYR A 1018 9.67 26.63 36.95
C TYR A 1018 10.99 27.23 36.46
N LEU A 1019 11.51 26.68 35.36
CA LEU A 1019 12.71 27.12 34.66
C LEU A 1019 12.34 27.53 33.25
N ASP A 1020 12.98 28.59 32.73
CA ASP A 1020 12.78 29.09 31.38
C ASP A 1020 13.27 28.09 30.33
N THR A 1021 12.44 27.75 29.35
CA THR A 1021 12.81 26.84 28.25
C THR A 1021 13.68 27.53 27.19
N ALA A 1022 13.75 28.85 27.17
CA ALA A 1022 14.63 29.62 26.27
C ALA A 1022 16.07 29.75 26.79
N ALA A 1023 16.35 29.26 28.00
CA ALA A 1023 17.68 29.25 28.59
C ALA A 1023 18.13 27.82 28.88
N ALA A 1024 19.44 27.56 28.75
CA ALA A 1024 20.01 26.29 29.14
C ALA A 1024 19.96 26.11 30.68
N GLN A 1025 19.57 24.92 31.13
CA GLN A 1025 19.48 24.54 32.53
C GLN A 1025 20.56 23.51 32.85
N GLN A 1026 21.31 23.74 33.91
CA GLN A 1026 22.47 22.95 34.31
C GLN A 1026 22.18 22.27 35.64
N ILE A 1027 22.20 20.94 35.66
CA ILE A 1027 22.06 20.15 36.89
C ILE A 1027 23.36 19.37 37.09
N SER A 1028 23.94 19.45 38.28
CA SER A 1028 25.15 18.69 38.62
C SER A 1028 24.95 17.90 39.90
N ILE A 1029 25.44 16.67 39.88
CA ILE A 1029 25.29 15.66 40.93
C ILE A 1029 26.70 15.15 41.26
N GLN A 1030 27.12 15.36 42.51
CA GLN A 1030 28.44 14.98 43.05
C GLN A 1030 28.34 13.87 44.09
#